data_AF-A0A952IFV5-F1
#
_entry.id   AF-A0A952IFV5-F1
#
_cell.length_a   1.000
_cell.length_b   1.000
_cell.length_c   1.000
_cell.angle_alpha   90.00
_cell.angle_beta   90.00
_cell.angle_gamma   90.00
#
_symmetry.space_group_name_H-M   'P 1'
#
loop_
_entity.id
_entity.type
_entity.pdbx_description
1 polymer ?
#
loop_
_entity_poly.entity_id
_entity_poly.type
_entity_poly.pdbx_seq_one_letter_code
_entity_poly.pdbx_strand_id
1 'polypeptide(L)'
;MIRLWNAAARLAVVSLLVVGLGACNTSDSGSISAENDNASMTFDVLPRIAQAKAVNLNQLFLVITITDQNGSNNVVEIQSNESGQYLLQTKLPSNSQYTVSLEWYERIGQRKLSYATASKPLNVGSPSSPAILRFAASEFDTSADDDGDGISNLAEQEQGSLFDDPTSPSVPVSRVTLSVQVNMPELLVNAPEAVTSQLDVQVTINGQPLLVTRSGNVWLGANSQITENSDPLVRADFYESTARTVLLANLSKSQNVGQGSTVVLGADEYDLDSLDDDSDGVNNAEEIIGGSDPADPADPAPDDDEDGVPNDSDNCPVDPNPGQADIDEDGDGDACDLINDNDTDGDGINNEVDNCPNRPNEDQADIDGDGLGDVCDLSDDTDTDLDGIVDSADNCPAIANANQSDVDSDGIGDLCDDINGLDPDDDGVNDDQDNCPVDPNPDQADIDDDGIGDVCDPINERDLDEDGVLIPQDNCPSDFNPEQLDVDEDGLGDECDPINDLDDDNDGVLDDDDNCPVVANSDQLDSDNDGVGDACEADTDDDGVIDDLDNCPAVTNPNQLDTDNDGVGDACELDGDNDGVIDDEDNCPTVANPNQLDSNNDGVGDACETDTDNDGVIDDLDNCPAVANPNQLDTDDDGVGDACELDGDNDGVIDDEDNCPTVANPNQLDSNNDGVGDACETDTDNDGVIDDVDNCPAVPNPNQLDSDNDGIGDLCEPDGDGDGVIDDDDNCPAVANPNQLDSNNDGVGDACTVVPDTDNDGILDDVDNCPAVPNTDQLD
;
A
#
# COMPACT_ATOMS: atom_id res chain seq x y z
N MET A 1 -33.55 30.92 40.86
CA MET A 1 -33.41 29.85 41.89
C MET A 1 -33.17 28.57 41.09
N ILE A 2 -31.91 28.14 40.87
CA ILE A 2 -31.12 27.24 41.75
C ILE A 2 -31.88 25.89 41.88
N ARG A 3 -31.52 24.73 41.28
CA ARG A 3 -30.27 23.90 41.31
C ARG A 3 -30.37 22.73 40.26
N LEU A 4 -29.35 22.42 39.43
CA LEU A 4 -28.23 21.41 39.56
C LEU A 4 -28.68 19.93 39.50
N TRP A 5 -28.02 18.92 38.89
CA TRP A 5 -26.94 18.70 37.88
C TRP A 5 -26.75 17.15 37.75
N ASN A 6 -26.38 16.61 36.56
CA ASN A 6 -25.63 15.36 36.22
C ASN A 6 -26.24 13.95 36.49
N ALA A 7 -25.98 12.86 35.73
CA ALA A 7 -25.21 12.54 34.50
C ALA A 7 -25.47 11.06 34.08
N ALA A 8 -25.02 10.69 32.86
CA ALA A 8 -24.74 9.35 32.27
C ALA A 8 -25.94 8.54 31.70
N ALA A 9 -25.84 7.74 30.62
CA ALA A 9 -24.93 7.55 29.49
C ALA A 9 -25.54 6.42 28.59
N ARG A 10 -25.06 6.29 27.34
CA ARG A 10 -25.31 5.21 26.34
C ARG A 10 -26.64 5.30 25.57
N LEU A 11 -26.75 5.08 24.27
CA LEU A 11 -25.85 4.61 23.21
C LEU A 11 -26.43 5.23 21.92
N ALA A 12 -25.62 5.84 21.06
CA ALA A 12 -26.01 6.18 19.69
C ALA A 12 -24.78 5.90 18.85
N VAL A 13 -24.78 4.71 18.25
CA VAL A 13 -23.93 4.33 17.14
C VAL A 13 -24.28 5.30 16.02
N VAL A 14 -23.31 6.11 15.62
CA VAL A 14 -23.32 6.84 14.38
C VAL A 14 -22.09 6.31 13.68
N SER A 15 -22.28 5.41 12.73
CA SER A 15 -21.24 4.98 11.80
C SER A 15 -20.77 6.24 11.07
N LEU A 16 -19.62 6.76 11.51
CA LEU A 16 -18.84 7.75 10.78
C LEU A 16 -17.83 6.94 9.98
N LEU A 17 -18.23 6.49 8.79
CA LEU A 17 -17.27 6.05 7.79
C LEU A 17 -16.55 7.31 7.32
N VAL A 18 -15.40 7.60 7.92
CA VAL A 18 -14.43 8.57 7.41
C VAL A 18 -13.50 7.76 6.53
N VAL A 19 -13.87 7.57 5.26
CA VAL A 19 -12.91 7.07 4.28
C VAL A 19 -11.93 8.20 4.01
N GLY A 20 -10.71 8.00 4.51
CA GLY A 20 -9.57 8.84 4.16
C GLY A 20 -9.22 8.60 2.70
N LEU A 21 -9.70 9.44 1.80
CA LEU A 21 -9.13 9.57 0.46
C LEU A 21 -7.76 10.25 0.60
N GLY A 22 -6.73 9.41 0.73
CA GLY A 22 -5.35 9.80 0.91
C GLY A 22 -4.39 8.93 0.11
N ALA A 23 -4.29 9.18 -1.20
CA ALA A 23 -3.11 9.04 -2.08
C ALA A 23 -3.60 9.23 -3.53
N CYS A 24 -2.95 9.90 -4.48
CA CYS A 24 -1.61 10.43 -4.57
C CYS A 24 -1.60 11.62 -5.55
N ASN A 25 -1.27 12.82 -5.06
CA ASN A 25 -0.64 13.84 -5.90
C ASN A 25 0.68 14.20 -5.19
N THR A 26 1.80 13.77 -5.76
CA THR A 26 3.10 13.63 -5.08
C THR A 26 3.83 14.96 -4.81
N SER A 27 3.11 16.09 -4.77
CA SER A 27 3.65 17.41 -4.43
C SER A 27 2.93 18.13 -3.28
N ASP A 28 1.77 17.63 -2.85
CA ASP A 28 0.97 18.27 -1.81
C ASP A 28 1.43 17.85 -0.42
N SER A 29 1.73 18.84 0.42
CA SER A 29 2.07 18.67 1.85
C SER A 29 0.85 18.75 2.77
N GLY A 30 -0.35 18.87 2.19
CA GLY A 30 -1.62 18.77 2.90
C GLY A 30 -2.79 19.37 2.13
N SER A 31 -3.99 19.00 2.56
CA SER A 31 -5.25 19.37 1.93
C SER A 31 -6.31 19.75 2.97
N ILE A 32 -7.29 20.52 2.51
CA ILE A 32 -8.49 20.88 3.25
C ILE A 32 -9.66 20.55 2.34
N SER A 33 -10.59 19.73 2.80
CA SER A 33 -11.88 19.51 2.16
C SER A 33 -12.98 20.05 3.06
N ALA A 34 -13.93 20.80 2.51
CA ALA A 34 -15.07 21.34 3.27
C ALA A 34 -16.39 21.15 2.52
N GLU A 35 -17.32 20.42 3.14
CA GLU A 35 -18.63 20.08 2.59
C GLU A 35 -19.69 20.08 3.71
N ASN A 36 -20.92 20.49 3.41
CA ASN A 36 -22.05 20.38 4.34
C ASN A 36 -21.80 20.95 5.76
N ASP A 37 -21.14 22.12 5.83
CA ASP A 37 -20.70 22.81 7.06
C ASP A 37 -19.62 22.06 7.88
N ASN A 38 -19.09 20.96 7.37
CA ASN A 38 -17.96 20.22 7.94
C ASN A 38 -16.70 20.48 7.11
N ALA A 39 -15.55 20.46 7.76
CA ALA A 39 -14.25 20.56 7.10
C ALA A 39 -13.27 19.58 7.72
N SER A 40 -12.60 18.81 6.87
CA SER A 40 -11.49 17.93 7.21
C SER A 40 -10.19 18.52 6.66
N MET A 41 -9.15 18.52 7.46
CA MET A 41 -7.83 19.05 7.09
C MET A 41 -6.76 18.05 7.44
N THR A 42 -5.95 17.64 6.47
CA THR A 42 -4.89 16.64 6.63
C THR A 42 -3.58 17.23 6.14
N PHE A 43 -2.53 17.13 6.95
CA PHE A 43 -1.21 17.66 6.60
C PHE A 43 -0.10 16.66 6.93
N ASP A 44 0.90 16.63 6.05
CA ASP A 44 2.15 15.91 6.23
C ASP A 44 3.27 16.89 6.57
N VAL A 45 4.27 16.42 7.32
CA VAL A 45 5.43 17.24 7.67
C VAL A 45 6.22 17.57 6.41
N LEU A 46 6.59 18.84 6.24
CA LEU A 46 7.39 19.27 5.10
C LEU A 46 8.71 18.47 5.01
N PRO A 47 9.13 17.99 3.83
CA PRO A 47 10.30 17.13 3.68
C PRO A 47 11.57 17.73 4.29
N ARG A 48 11.78 19.04 4.13
CA ARG A 48 12.94 19.75 4.70
C ARG A 48 12.92 19.79 6.23
N ILE A 49 11.75 19.92 6.86
CA ILE A 49 11.61 19.91 8.32
C ILE A 49 11.88 18.51 8.84
N ALA A 50 11.28 17.49 8.22
CA ALA A 50 11.43 16.12 8.67
C ALA A 50 12.86 15.55 8.47
N GLN A 51 13.60 16.06 7.49
CA GLN A 51 15.00 15.68 7.23
C GLN A 51 16.02 16.52 8.00
N ALA A 52 15.58 17.54 8.76
CA ALA A 52 16.48 18.40 9.50
C ALA A 52 17.15 17.63 10.65
N LYS A 53 18.45 17.85 10.84
CA LYS A 53 19.27 17.10 11.78
C LYS A 53 18.88 17.32 13.24
N ALA A 54 18.44 18.53 13.59
CA ALA A 54 18.20 18.93 14.97
C ALA A 54 16.72 19.21 15.30
N VAL A 55 15.79 18.87 14.40
CA VAL A 55 14.34 18.98 14.68
C VAL A 55 13.88 17.78 15.50
N ASN A 56 13.20 18.04 16.62
CA ASN A 56 12.51 17.00 17.37
C ASN A 56 11.04 16.90 16.94
N LEU A 57 10.70 15.86 16.18
CA LEU A 57 9.33 15.64 15.68
C LEU A 57 8.29 15.52 16.81
N ASN A 58 8.67 14.99 17.98
CA ASN A 58 7.78 14.91 19.14
C ASN A 58 7.47 16.28 19.78
N GLN A 59 8.18 17.33 19.35
CA GLN A 59 7.96 18.71 19.77
C GLN A 59 7.54 19.61 18.59
N LEU A 60 7.25 19.01 17.43
CA LEU A 60 6.78 19.70 16.24
C LEU A 60 5.25 19.82 16.24
N PHE A 61 4.77 21.05 16.06
CA PHE A 61 3.35 21.39 16.05
C PHE A 61 3.01 22.11 14.74
N LEU A 62 1.79 21.90 14.28
CA LEU A 62 1.18 22.69 13.22
C LEU A 62 0.11 23.60 13.83
N VAL A 63 0.22 24.90 13.57
CA VAL A 63 -0.82 25.88 13.93
C VAL A 63 -1.63 26.21 12.68
N ILE A 64 -2.93 26.01 12.78
CA ILE A 64 -3.91 26.35 11.75
C ILE A 64 -4.70 27.57 12.25
N THR A 65 -4.59 28.68 11.53
CA THR A 65 -5.37 29.89 11.78
C THR A 65 -6.39 30.08 10.68
N ILE A 66 -7.67 29.96 11.02
CA ILE A 66 -8.79 30.17 10.12
C ILE A 66 -9.36 31.56 10.40
N THR A 67 -9.24 32.46 9.44
CA THR A 67 -9.72 33.84 9.54
C THR A 67 -11.00 34.00 8.72
N ASP A 68 -12.09 34.40 9.36
CA ASP A 68 -13.35 34.67 8.65
C ASP A 68 -13.35 36.01 7.91
N GLN A 69 -14.36 36.23 7.07
CA GLN A 69 -14.60 37.50 6.36
C GLN A 69 -14.72 38.76 7.24
N ASN A 70 -14.94 38.61 8.56
CA ASN A 70 -14.99 39.72 9.52
C ASN A 70 -13.63 39.96 10.20
N GLY A 71 -12.60 39.16 9.89
CA GLY A 71 -11.29 39.20 10.51
C GLY A 71 -11.23 38.53 11.89
N SER A 72 -12.18 37.64 12.20
CA SER A 72 -12.15 36.83 13.42
C SER A 72 -11.30 35.59 13.18
N ASN A 73 -10.34 35.34 14.07
CA ASN A 73 -9.42 34.21 13.96
C ASN A 73 -9.87 33.06 14.87
N ASN A 74 -9.98 31.87 14.30
CA ASN A 74 -9.99 30.61 15.04
C ASN A 74 -8.59 29.98 14.90
N VAL A 75 -7.91 29.76 16.01
CA VAL A 75 -6.55 29.23 16.03
C VAL A 75 -6.58 27.87 16.69
N VAL A 76 -6.15 26.85 15.95
CA VAL A 76 -6.04 25.47 16.42
C VAL A 76 -4.58 25.06 16.32
N GLU A 77 -4.07 24.48 17.40
CA GLU A 77 -2.73 23.91 17.47
C GLU A 77 -2.88 22.39 17.54
N ILE A 78 -2.24 21.68 16.61
CA ILE A 78 -2.31 20.22 16.51
C ILE A 78 -0.90 19.61 16.48
N GLN A 79 -0.83 18.38 16.97
CA GLN A 79 0.35 17.51 16.93
C GLN A 79 -0.01 16.27 16.09
N SER A 80 0.99 15.57 15.57
CA SER A 80 0.76 14.34 14.82
C SER A 80 0.01 13.29 15.65
N ASN A 81 -0.83 12.51 14.99
CA ASN A 81 -1.38 11.27 15.55
C ASN A 81 -0.29 10.16 15.60
N GLU A 82 -0.70 8.94 15.98
CA GLU A 82 0.19 7.78 16.07
C GLU A 82 0.76 7.34 14.72
N SER A 83 0.05 7.62 13.61
CA SER A 83 0.52 7.41 12.24
C SER A 83 1.38 8.56 11.68
N GLY A 84 1.67 9.60 12.48
CA GLY A 84 2.52 10.73 12.07
C GLY A 84 1.81 11.84 11.28
N GLN A 85 0.50 11.72 11.04
CA GLN A 85 -0.31 12.69 10.29
C GLN A 85 -0.91 13.78 11.19
N TYR A 86 -1.08 14.99 10.64
CA TYR A 86 -1.69 16.12 11.33
C TYR A 86 -3.12 16.33 10.83
N LEU A 87 -4.10 15.80 11.56
CA LEU A 87 -5.53 15.85 11.22
C LEU A 87 -6.29 16.88 12.06
N LEU A 88 -7.17 17.65 11.41
CA LEU A 88 -8.13 18.53 12.07
C LEU A 88 -9.51 18.45 11.40
N GLN A 89 -10.52 18.07 12.17
CA GLN A 89 -11.93 18.23 11.78
C GLN A 89 -12.54 19.45 12.46
N THR A 90 -13.24 20.29 11.70
CA THR A 90 -13.91 21.49 12.21
C THR A 90 -15.18 21.82 11.43
N LYS A 91 -15.91 22.86 11.85
CA LYS A 91 -17.08 23.34 11.13
C LYS A 91 -16.79 24.65 10.41
N LEU A 92 -16.93 24.65 9.10
CA LEU A 92 -16.80 25.84 8.26
C LEU A 92 -18.13 26.10 7.57
N PRO A 93 -18.92 27.09 8.05
CA PRO A 93 -20.17 27.47 7.42
C PRO A 93 -20.06 27.68 5.91
N SER A 94 -20.99 27.07 5.19
CA SER A 94 -21.17 27.23 3.74
C SER A 94 -21.43 28.68 3.33
N ASN A 95 -21.18 28.99 2.06
CA ASN A 95 -21.28 30.32 1.45
C ASN A 95 -20.45 31.41 2.15
N SER A 96 -19.26 31.06 2.66
CA SER A 96 -18.36 31.99 3.36
C SER A 96 -16.93 31.92 2.81
N GLN A 97 -16.24 33.06 2.83
CA GLN A 97 -14.82 33.14 2.51
C GLN A 97 -13.98 33.12 3.78
N TYR A 98 -12.92 32.34 3.75
CA TYR A 98 -11.94 32.21 4.81
C TYR A 98 -10.53 32.44 4.26
N THR A 99 -9.61 32.82 5.14
CA THR A 99 -8.16 32.68 4.90
C THR A 99 -7.63 31.65 5.89
N VAL A 100 -7.00 30.61 5.37
CA VAL A 100 -6.29 29.63 6.18
C VAL A 100 -4.81 30.00 6.17
N SER A 101 -4.22 30.11 7.36
CA SER A 101 -2.78 30.29 7.55
C SER A 101 -2.23 29.12 8.37
N LEU A 102 -1.11 28.59 7.91
CA LEU A 102 -0.41 27.45 8.48
C LEU A 102 0.94 27.90 9.02
N GLU A 103 1.34 27.38 10.17
CA GLU A 103 2.68 27.59 10.73
C GLU A 103 3.21 26.31 11.38
N TRP A 104 4.28 25.78 10.79
CA TRP A 104 5.09 24.71 11.36
C TRP A 104 6.08 25.29 12.35
N TYR A 105 6.08 24.75 13.57
CA TYR A 105 7.01 25.22 14.58
C TYR A 105 7.40 24.13 15.59
N GLU A 106 8.58 24.25 16.17
CA GLU A 106 9.03 23.41 17.27
C GLU A 106 9.03 24.15 18.61
N ARG A 107 8.61 23.46 19.67
CA ARG A 107 8.58 24.02 21.03
C ARG A 107 9.87 23.68 21.80
N ILE A 108 10.86 24.57 21.71
CA ILE A 108 12.12 24.44 22.46
C ILE A 108 12.02 25.18 23.81
N GLY A 109 11.67 24.43 24.86
CA GLY A 109 11.50 24.98 26.21
C GLY A 109 10.28 25.90 26.33
N GLN A 110 10.50 27.20 26.52
CA GLN A 110 9.43 28.22 26.53
C GLN A 110 9.34 29.03 25.22
N ARG A 111 10.19 28.72 24.24
CA ARG A 111 10.24 29.43 22.96
C ARG A 111 9.55 28.60 21.89
N LYS A 112 8.97 29.31 20.93
CA LYS A 112 8.41 28.76 19.69
C LYS A 112 9.40 29.10 18.60
N LEU A 113 9.93 28.08 17.92
CA LEU A 113 10.84 28.24 16.79
C LEU A 113 10.07 27.94 15.51
N SER A 114 9.79 28.96 14.71
CA SER A 114 9.00 28.84 13.48
C SER A 114 9.90 28.37 12.34
N TYR A 115 9.45 27.35 11.60
CA TYR A 115 10.20 26.77 10.48
C TYR A 115 9.63 27.13 9.12
N ALA A 116 8.30 27.14 9.01
CA ALA A 116 7.63 27.32 7.73
C ALA A 116 6.23 27.89 7.93
N THR A 117 5.83 28.80 7.05
CA THR A 117 4.46 29.35 7.05
C THR A 117 3.86 29.35 5.65
N ALA A 118 2.55 29.15 5.56
CA ALA A 118 1.82 29.28 4.30
C ALA A 118 0.46 29.93 4.56
N SER A 119 -0.13 30.58 3.56
CA SER A 119 -1.48 31.11 3.70
C SER A 119 -2.21 31.19 2.37
N LYS A 120 -3.45 30.70 2.36
CA LYS A 120 -4.31 30.68 1.18
C LYS A 120 -5.76 31.04 1.50
N PRO A 121 -6.50 31.64 0.54
CA PRO A 121 -7.95 31.80 0.66
C PRO A 121 -8.68 30.46 0.45
N LEU A 122 -9.75 30.23 1.22
CA LEU A 122 -10.67 29.10 1.08
C LEU A 122 -12.09 29.65 0.88
N ASN A 123 -12.75 29.25 -0.21
CA ASN A 123 -14.13 29.64 -0.50
C ASN A 123 -15.03 28.43 -0.33
N VAL A 124 -15.81 28.39 0.75
CA VAL A 124 -16.77 27.30 0.99
C VAL A 124 -18.08 27.65 0.27
N GLY A 125 -18.39 26.89 -0.79
CA GLY A 125 -19.53 27.11 -1.69
C GLY A 125 -20.90 26.72 -1.09
N SER A 126 -21.86 26.45 -1.95
CA SER A 126 -23.16 25.87 -1.54
C SER A 126 -23.01 24.39 -1.17
N PRO A 127 -23.92 23.80 -0.36
CA PRO A 127 -23.74 22.48 0.27
C PRO A 127 -23.71 21.25 -0.67
N SER A 128 -23.53 21.44 -1.98
CA SER A 128 -23.64 20.38 -2.99
C SER A 128 -22.32 20.03 -3.67
N SER A 129 -21.19 20.66 -3.29
CA SER A 129 -19.85 20.33 -3.81
C SER A 129 -18.78 20.66 -2.78
N PRO A 130 -17.81 19.76 -2.52
CA PRO A 130 -16.75 19.99 -1.55
C PRO A 130 -15.79 21.09 -2.03
N ALA A 131 -15.44 22.03 -1.13
CA ALA A 131 -14.39 23.00 -1.37
C ALA A 131 -13.04 22.39 -1.03
N ILE A 132 -12.20 22.15 -2.04
CA ILE A 132 -10.86 21.56 -1.87
C ILE A 132 -9.79 22.65 -1.95
N LEU A 133 -8.90 22.68 -0.96
CA LEU A 133 -7.73 23.56 -0.92
C LEU A 133 -6.48 22.74 -0.61
N ARG A 134 -5.51 22.76 -1.52
CA ARG A 134 -4.24 22.03 -1.41
C ARG A 134 -3.09 22.98 -1.08
N PHE A 135 -2.09 22.50 -0.34
CA PHE A 135 -0.85 23.21 -0.01
C PHE A 135 0.36 22.40 -0.49
N ALA A 136 1.04 22.88 -1.52
CA ALA A 136 2.27 22.27 -2.00
C ALA A 136 3.45 22.68 -1.10
N ALA A 137 4.44 21.79 -0.96
CA ALA A 137 5.59 22.06 -0.09
C ALA A 137 6.38 23.32 -0.49
N SER A 138 6.40 23.65 -1.79
CA SER A 138 7.06 24.83 -2.36
C SER A 138 6.39 26.16 -1.99
N GLU A 139 5.16 26.13 -1.48
CA GLU A 139 4.39 27.34 -1.14
C GLU A 139 4.66 27.83 0.28
N PHE A 140 5.41 27.06 1.05
CA PHE A 140 5.79 27.42 2.41
C PHE A 140 7.00 28.35 2.42
N ASP A 141 6.81 29.51 3.04
CA ASP A 141 7.89 30.44 3.35
C ASP A 141 8.72 29.89 4.53
N THR A 142 9.97 29.51 4.26
CA THR A 142 10.94 29.02 5.25
C THR A 142 11.99 30.06 5.63
N SER A 143 11.73 31.36 5.40
CA SER A 143 12.71 32.43 5.62
C SER A 143 12.75 32.97 7.05
N ALA A 144 12.03 32.35 7.99
CA ALA A 144 12.05 32.76 9.40
C ALA A 144 13.49 32.68 9.94
N ASP A 145 13.97 33.80 10.50
CA ASP A 145 15.33 33.97 11.02
C ASP A 145 15.21 34.77 12.34
N ASP A 146 15.32 34.06 13.46
CA ASP A 146 15.07 34.60 14.80
C ASP A 146 16.20 35.51 15.31
N ASP A 147 17.44 35.29 14.87
CA ASP A 147 18.64 35.99 15.35
C ASP A 147 19.23 36.99 14.35
N GLY A 148 18.78 36.96 13.09
CA GLY A 148 19.04 37.93 12.04
C GLY A 148 20.40 37.78 11.37
N ASP A 149 21.03 36.60 11.45
CA ASP A 149 22.34 36.34 10.84
C ASP A 149 22.28 36.03 9.33
N GLY A 150 21.06 35.87 8.78
CA GLY A 150 20.80 35.58 7.37
C GLY A 150 20.73 34.10 7.02
N ILE A 151 20.82 33.20 8.01
CA ILE A 151 20.50 31.77 7.89
C ILE A 151 19.12 31.57 8.52
N SER A 152 18.20 30.91 7.81
CA SER A 152 16.87 30.68 8.39
C SER A 152 16.92 29.61 9.48
N ASN A 153 15.99 29.69 10.44
CA ASN A 153 15.81 28.74 11.53
C ASN A 153 15.83 27.28 11.05
N LEU A 154 15.16 27.00 9.92
CA LEU A 154 15.13 25.66 9.30
C LEU A 154 16.51 25.26 8.75
N ALA A 155 17.20 26.16 8.06
CA ALA A 155 18.54 25.89 7.53
C ALA A 155 19.58 25.66 8.66
N GLU A 156 19.40 26.30 9.81
CA GLU A 156 20.22 26.05 10.99
C GLU A 156 19.96 24.67 11.58
N GLN A 157 18.70 24.22 11.66
CA GLN A 157 18.39 22.87 12.10
C GLN A 157 18.88 21.80 11.11
N GLU A 158 18.87 22.08 9.80
CA GLU A 158 19.48 21.20 8.78
C GLU A 158 21.00 21.06 9.01
N GLN A 159 21.68 22.11 9.47
CA GLN A 159 23.12 22.12 9.77
C GLN A 159 23.44 21.61 11.19
N GLY A 160 22.47 21.65 12.10
CA GLY A 160 22.65 21.42 13.54
C GLY A 160 23.35 22.57 14.26
N SER A 161 23.21 23.81 13.78
CA SER A 161 23.69 25.03 14.45
C SER A 161 22.68 25.55 15.49
N LEU A 162 23.07 26.55 16.27
CA LEU A 162 22.23 27.10 17.35
C LEU A 162 21.38 28.25 16.80
N PHE A 163 20.05 28.05 16.79
CA PHE A 163 19.05 29.00 16.26
C PHE A 163 18.94 30.36 16.97
N ASP A 164 19.72 30.56 18.04
CA ASP A 164 19.74 31.80 18.81
C ASP A 164 21.16 32.39 18.95
N ASP A 165 22.09 31.90 18.14
CA ASP A 165 23.47 32.37 18.08
C ASP A 165 23.75 33.06 16.73
N PRO A 166 23.77 34.41 16.67
CA PRO A 166 23.97 35.17 15.43
C PRO A 166 25.42 35.13 14.92
N THR A 167 26.22 34.19 15.45
CA THR A 167 27.58 33.88 15.00
C THR A 167 27.71 32.45 14.49
N SER A 168 26.59 31.74 14.32
CA SER A 168 26.51 30.42 13.73
C SER A 168 27.24 30.40 12.37
N PRO A 169 28.22 29.52 12.18
CA PRO A 169 28.92 29.44 10.90
C PRO A 169 27.97 28.86 9.85
N SER A 170 27.91 29.45 8.65
CA SER A 170 27.25 28.81 7.52
C SER A 170 28.05 27.59 7.07
N VAL A 171 27.50 26.40 7.29
CA VAL A 171 28.08 25.14 6.87
C VAL A 171 27.18 24.55 5.79
N PRO A 172 27.72 24.11 4.63
CA PRO A 172 26.91 23.40 3.66
C PRO A 172 26.30 22.13 4.28
N VAL A 173 25.01 21.89 4.02
CA VAL A 173 24.33 20.67 4.45
C VAL A 173 24.90 19.48 3.65
N SER A 174 25.57 18.55 4.33
CA SER A 174 26.00 17.30 3.72
C SER A 174 24.80 16.39 3.46
N ARG A 175 24.67 15.86 2.23
CA ARG A 175 23.65 14.89 1.84
C ARG A 175 24.28 13.52 1.62
N VAL A 176 23.58 12.45 2.01
CA VAL A 176 24.00 11.05 1.89
C VAL A 176 22.88 10.20 1.30
N THR A 177 23.27 9.07 0.73
CA THR A 177 22.31 8.05 0.27
C THR A 177 21.90 7.15 1.43
N LEU A 178 20.59 7.11 1.70
CA LEU A 178 19.96 6.11 2.55
C LEU A 178 19.40 5.01 1.66
N SER A 179 19.88 3.79 1.82
CA SER A 179 19.25 2.60 1.23
C SER A 179 18.25 2.02 2.19
N VAL A 180 17.09 1.61 1.69
CA VAL A 180 16.04 0.92 2.46
C VAL A 180 15.88 -0.48 1.90
N GLN A 181 15.89 -1.46 2.80
CA GLN A 181 15.54 -2.83 2.51
C GLN A 181 14.33 -3.21 3.35
N VAL A 182 13.24 -3.57 2.69
CA VAL A 182 12.02 -4.04 3.33
C VAL A 182 11.91 -5.53 3.05
N ASN A 183 11.91 -6.35 4.10
CA ASN A 183 11.66 -7.78 3.97
C ASN A 183 10.15 -8.02 4.17
N MET A 184 9.58 -8.95 3.40
CA MET A 184 8.20 -9.39 3.55
C MET A 184 7.94 -9.88 4.99
N PRO A 185 6.80 -9.53 5.62
CA PRO A 185 6.38 -10.08 6.90
C PRO A 185 6.38 -11.61 6.89
N GLU A 186 6.80 -12.24 7.99
CA GLU A 186 6.99 -13.69 8.06
C GLU A 186 5.71 -14.49 7.72
N LEU A 187 4.56 -14.01 8.19
CA LEU A 187 3.25 -14.60 7.90
C LEU A 187 2.95 -14.61 6.39
N LEU A 188 3.20 -13.50 5.69
CA LEU A 188 2.95 -13.34 4.25
C LEU A 188 3.96 -14.11 3.37
N VAL A 189 5.10 -14.58 3.91
CA VAL A 189 6.10 -15.33 3.14
C VAL A 189 5.56 -16.66 2.63
N ASN A 190 4.67 -17.30 3.40
CA ASN A 190 4.09 -18.60 3.08
C ASN A 190 2.66 -18.51 2.53
N ALA A 191 2.12 -17.30 2.37
CA ALA A 191 0.79 -17.08 1.85
C ALA A 191 0.62 -17.62 0.40
N PRO A 192 -0.61 -17.94 -0.02
CA PRO A 192 -0.89 -18.38 -1.38
C PRO A 192 -0.35 -17.45 -2.47
N GLU A 193 -0.04 -17.99 -3.65
CA GLU A 193 0.47 -17.18 -4.78
C GLU A 193 -0.53 -16.10 -5.22
N ALA A 194 -1.83 -16.36 -5.05
CA ALA A 194 -2.90 -15.41 -5.32
C ALA A 194 -2.76 -14.13 -4.47
N VAL A 195 -2.46 -14.27 -3.18
CA VAL A 195 -2.20 -13.16 -2.25
C VAL A 195 -0.85 -12.51 -2.56
N THR A 196 0.23 -13.31 -2.56
CA THR A 196 1.59 -12.77 -2.65
C THR A 196 1.92 -12.07 -3.98
N SER A 197 1.21 -12.39 -5.06
CA SER A 197 1.39 -11.75 -6.37
C SER A 197 0.73 -10.37 -6.46
N GLN A 198 -0.30 -10.11 -5.66
CA GLN A 198 -1.04 -8.84 -5.65
C GLN A 198 -0.51 -7.85 -4.62
N LEU A 199 0.13 -8.33 -3.54
CA LEU A 199 0.70 -7.50 -2.47
C LEU A 199 1.44 -6.25 -2.99
N ASP A 200 1.01 -5.08 -2.52
CA ASP A 200 1.73 -3.83 -2.66
C ASP A 200 2.42 -3.44 -1.35
N VAL A 201 3.50 -2.67 -1.46
CA VAL A 201 4.16 -2.08 -0.30
C VAL A 201 4.39 -0.60 -0.52
N GLN A 202 3.81 0.21 0.37
CA GLN A 202 4.11 1.62 0.43
C GLN A 202 5.28 1.84 1.39
N VAL A 203 6.40 2.30 0.84
CA VAL A 203 7.56 2.67 1.66
C VAL A 203 7.68 4.18 1.69
N THR A 204 7.80 4.75 2.87
CA THR A 204 8.04 6.20 3.03
C THR A 204 9.28 6.47 3.85
N ILE A 205 9.96 7.57 3.53
CA ILE A 205 11.01 8.15 4.38
C ILE A 205 10.52 9.52 4.81
N ASN A 206 10.33 9.70 6.11
CA ASN A 206 9.79 10.92 6.70
C ASN A 206 8.42 11.32 6.10
N GLY A 207 7.56 10.33 5.84
CA GLY A 207 6.26 10.53 5.22
C GLY A 207 6.31 10.80 3.71
N GLN A 208 7.48 10.78 3.07
CA GLN A 208 7.59 10.93 1.61
C GLN A 208 7.71 9.56 0.94
N PRO A 209 6.92 9.26 -0.10
CA PRO A 209 7.00 8.01 -0.82
C PRO A 209 8.40 7.75 -1.36
N LEU A 210 8.88 6.52 -1.17
CA LEU A 210 10.11 6.00 -1.72
C LEU A 210 9.75 4.97 -2.79
N LEU A 211 10.19 5.21 -4.02
CA LEU A 211 10.10 4.19 -5.05
C LEU A 211 10.97 2.99 -4.66
N VAL A 212 10.36 1.81 -4.62
CA VAL A 212 11.04 0.55 -4.32
C VAL A 212 10.86 -0.44 -5.45
N THR A 213 11.84 -1.33 -5.61
CA THR A 213 11.78 -2.42 -6.58
C THR A 213 11.73 -3.75 -5.85
N ARG A 214 10.73 -4.58 -6.18
CA ARG A 214 10.57 -5.93 -5.63
C ARG A 214 11.58 -6.88 -6.26
N SER A 215 12.25 -7.68 -5.44
CA SER A 215 13.17 -8.74 -5.82
C SER A 215 12.93 -9.97 -4.94
N GLY A 216 11.94 -10.79 -5.29
CA GLY A 216 11.46 -11.88 -4.44
C GLY A 216 10.68 -11.33 -3.24
N ASN A 217 11.06 -11.74 -2.03
CA ASN A 217 10.40 -11.32 -0.78
C ASN A 217 11.06 -10.07 -0.16
N VAL A 218 11.75 -9.28 -0.99
CA VAL A 218 12.51 -8.11 -0.55
C VAL A 218 12.25 -6.95 -1.51
N TRP A 219 11.98 -5.77 -0.95
CA TRP A 219 11.89 -4.52 -1.68
C TRP A 219 13.08 -3.64 -1.34
N LEU A 220 13.69 -3.07 -2.39
CA LEU A 220 14.87 -2.24 -2.29
C LEU A 220 14.58 -0.85 -2.85
N GLY A 221 14.90 0.17 -2.07
CA GLY A 221 14.84 1.57 -2.49
C GLY A 221 16.02 2.36 -1.98
N ALA A 222 16.25 3.55 -2.56
CA ALA A 222 17.27 4.45 -2.07
C ALA A 222 16.88 5.92 -2.28
N ASN A 223 17.20 6.77 -1.31
CA ASN A 223 17.04 8.22 -1.40
C ASN A 223 18.40 8.90 -1.21
N SER A 224 18.85 9.69 -2.19
CA SER A 224 20.15 10.37 -2.18
C SER A 224 20.14 11.75 -1.52
N GLN A 225 18.99 12.21 -1.02
CA GLN A 225 18.78 13.56 -0.51
C GLN A 225 18.66 13.61 1.02
N ILE A 226 19.14 12.59 1.75
CA ILE A 226 19.03 12.57 3.22
C ILE A 226 20.17 13.38 3.85
N THR A 227 19.86 14.21 4.84
CA THR A 227 20.86 14.98 5.61
C THR A 227 21.78 14.05 6.41
N GLU A 228 23.10 14.24 6.31
CA GLU A 228 24.07 13.43 7.07
C GLU A 228 23.91 13.63 8.58
N ASN A 229 23.84 12.52 9.31
CA ASN A 229 23.60 12.39 10.75
C ASN A 229 22.21 12.83 11.23
N SER A 230 21.20 12.87 10.36
CA SER A 230 19.80 12.96 10.79
C SER A 230 19.23 11.58 11.14
N ASP A 231 18.07 11.55 11.80
CA ASP A 231 17.33 10.34 12.21
C ASP A 231 16.00 10.22 11.43
N PRO A 232 16.01 9.95 10.11
CA PRO A 232 14.79 9.79 9.34
C PRO A 232 13.97 8.60 9.84
N LEU A 233 12.64 8.75 9.81
CA LEU A 233 11.66 7.71 10.06
C LEU A 233 11.37 6.99 8.74
N VAL A 234 11.70 5.71 8.65
CA VAL A 234 11.33 4.87 7.51
C VAL A 234 10.09 4.07 7.92
N ARG A 235 9.03 4.12 7.11
CA ARG A 235 7.80 3.32 7.31
C ARG A 235 7.60 2.42 6.11
N ALA A 236 7.15 1.20 6.35
CA ALA A 236 6.65 0.30 5.33
C ALA A 236 5.27 -0.20 5.74
N ASP A 237 4.35 -0.13 4.79
CA ASP A 237 2.96 -0.54 4.92
C ASP A 237 2.65 -1.54 3.82
N PHE A 238 2.22 -2.74 4.21
CA PHE A 238 1.84 -3.81 3.30
C PHE A 238 0.35 -3.79 3.08
N TYR A 239 -0.04 -3.83 1.83
CA TYR A 239 -1.42 -3.86 1.40
C TYR A 239 -1.70 -5.13 0.61
N GLU A 240 -2.94 -5.58 0.65
CA GLU A 240 -3.48 -6.70 -0.11
C GLU A 240 -3.23 -6.58 -1.61
N SER A 241 -3.30 -5.36 -2.14
CA SER A 241 -3.20 -5.07 -3.56
C SER A 241 -2.61 -3.67 -3.81
N THR A 242 -2.42 -3.33 -5.08
CA THR A 242 -2.04 -1.97 -5.49
C THR A 242 -3.13 -0.92 -5.29
N ALA A 243 -4.38 -1.33 -5.08
CA ALA A 243 -5.48 -0.43 -4.71
C ALA A 243 -5.36 0.07 -3.27
N ARG A 244 -4.61 -0.63 -2.40
CA ARG A 244 -4.29 -0.27 -1.01
C ARG A 244 -5.53 -0.09 -0.14
N THR A 245 -6.46 -1.02 -0.23
CA THR A 245 -7.73 -0.95 0.51
C THR A 245 -7.60 -1.48 1.94
N VAL A 246 -6.80 -2.53 2.15
CA VAL A 246 -6.65 -3.23 3.44
C VAL A 246 -5.19 -3.22 3.90
N LEU A 247 -4.93 -2.61 5.06
CA LEU A 247 -3.59 -2.61 5.63
C LEU A 247 -3.33 -3.96 6.33
N LEU A 248 -2.40 -4.75 5.79
CA LEU A 248 -2.09 -6.09 6.29
C LEU A 248 -0.96 -6.09 7.34
N ALA A 249 0.04 -5.23 7.16
CA ALA A 249 1.16 -5.14 8.09
C ALA A 249 1.77 -3.75 8.04
N ASN A 250 2.20 -3.22 9.18
CA ASN A 250 2.96 -1.98 9.20
C ASN A 250 4.20 -2.06 10.08
N LEU A 251 5.22 -1.26 9.73
CA LEU A 251 6.43 -1.12 10.53
C LEU A 251 7.08 0.23 10.29
N SER A 252 7.44 0.90 11.39
CA SER A 252 8.19 2.15 11.36
C SER A 252 9.50 2.05 12.14
N LYS A 253 10.59 2.56 11.55
CA LYS A 253 11.94 2.48 12.11
C LYS A 253 12.73 3.76 11.85
N SER A 254 13.24 4.39 12.92
CA SER A 254 14.18 5.52 12.82
C SER A 254 15.61 5.08 13.09
N GLN A 255 16.55 5.56 12.26
CA GLN A 255 17.97 5.28 12.43
C GLN A 255 18.84 6.46 12.00
N ASN A 256 19.86 6.77 12.80
CA ASN A 256 20.84 7.80 12.43
C ASN A 256 21.60 7.43 11.16
N VAL A 257 21.53 8.28 10.13
CA VAL A 257 22.16 8.03 8.83
C VAL A 257 23.53 8.70 8.80
N GLY A 258 24.60 7.93 8.98
CA GLY A 258 25.98 8.43 8.87
C GLY A 258 26.39 8.74 7.43
N GLN A 259 27.64 8.41 7.03
CA GLN A 259 28.15 8.62 5.66
C GLN A 259 27.62 7.62 4.60
N GLY A 260 26.34 7.27 4.69
CA GLY A 260 25.71 6.18 3.96
C GLY A 260 25.29 5.08 4.94
N SER A 261 24.01 4.77 4.97
CA SER A 261 23.44 3.75 5.86
C SER A 261 22.37 2.96 5.13
N THR A 262 22.12 1.76 5.62
CA THR A 262 21.03 0.90 5.15
C THR A 262 20.10 0.66 6.32
N VAL A 263 18.84 1.05 6.17
CA VAL A 263 17.76 0.68 7.10
C VAL A 263 17.16 -0.62 6.61
N VAL A 264 17.13 -1.63 7.48
CA VAL A 264 16.51 -2.92 7.20
C VAL A 264 15.30 -3.07 8.11
N LEU A 265 14.15 -3.28 7.49
CA LEU A 265 12.89 -3.65 8.13
C LEU A 265 12.80 -5.18 8.11
N GLY A 266 12.87 -5.79 9.29
CA GLY A 266 12.90 -7.25 9.47
C GLY A 266 11.54 -7.90 9.26
N ALA A 267 11.51 -9.14 8.79
CA ALA A 267 10.26 -9.89 8.57
C ALA A 267 9.47 -10.17 9.86
N ASP A 268 10.17 -10.20 11.00
CA ASP A 268 9.68 -10.49 12.35
C ASP A 268 9.39 -9.21 13.16
N GLU A 269 9.51 -8.03 12.55
CA GLU A 269 9.38 -6.75 13.23
C GLU A 269 8.02 -6.07 13.02
N TYR A 270 7.17 -6.58 12.13
CA TYR A 270 5.90 -5.96 11.75
C TYR A 270 4.83 -6.08 12.83
N ASP A 271 4.00 -5.04 12.92
CA ASP A 271 2.76 -5.07 13.67
C ASP A 271 1.66 -5.63 12.76
N LEU A 272 1.05 -6.73 13.20
CA LEU A 272 -0.05 -7.45 12.55
C LEU A 272 -1.26 -7.44 13.49
N ASP A 273 -1.05 -7.83 14.76
CA ASP A 273 -2.08 -7.96 15.79
C ASP A 273 -2.91 -6.69 16.07
N SER A 274 -2.42 -5.50 15.71
CA SER A 274 -3.18 -4.24 15.88
C SER A 274 -4.04 -3.86 14.67
N LEU A 275 -3.96 -4.64 13.59
CA LEU A 275 -4.63 -4.44 12.32
C LEU A 275 -5.74 -5.49 12.19
N ASP A 276 -6.89 -5.13 12.72
CA ASP A 276 -8.09 -5.96 12.84
C ASP A 276 -9.25 -4.96 12.64
N ASP A 277 -9.70 -4.86 11.38
CA ASP A 277 -10.57 -3.78 10.92
C ASP A 277 -12.02 -3.94 11.43
N ASP A 278 -12.46 -5.17 11.68
CA ASP A 278 -13.80 -5.49 12.18
C ASP A 278 -13.85 -5.86 13.69
N SER A 279 -12.67 -6.04 14.30
CA SER A 279 -12.47 -6.36 15.72
C SER A 279 -13.00 -7.73 16.15
N ASP A 280 -12.99 -8.72 15.27
CA ASP A 280 -13.41 -10.10 15.54
C ASP A 280 -12.33 -10.91 16.30
N GLY A 281 -11.07 -10.47 16.24
CA GLY A 281 -9.92 -11.06 16.91
C GLY A 281 -8.95 -11.82 15.99
N VAL A 282 -9.26 -11.94 14.70
CA VAL A 282 -8.34 -12.34 13.63
C VAL A 282 -7.76 -11.06 13.02
N ASN A 283 -6.48 -11.05 12.64
CA ASN A 283 -5.92 -9.86 11.99
C ASN A 283 -6.13 -9.92 10.47
N ASN A 284 -6.21 -8.75 9.84
CA ASN A 284 -6.43 -8.58 8.40
C ASN A 284 -5.52 -9.47 7.51
N ALA A 285 -4.28 -9.72 7.95
CA ALA A 285 -3.35 -10.54 7.19
C ALA A 285 -3.68 -12.04 7.25
N GLU A 286 -4.18 -12.53 8.37
CA GLU A 286 -4.65 -13.91 8.53
C GLU A 286 -5.93 -14.17 7.74
N GLU A 287 -6.87 -13.22 7.76
CA GLU A 287 -8.13 -13.28 7.00
C GLU A 287 -7.89 -13.32 5.49
N ILE A 288 -7.06 -12.41 4.96
CA ILE A 288 -6.71 -12.41 3.53
C ILE A 288 -5.96 -13.67 3.11
N ILE A 289 -5.19 -14.30 4.01
CA ILE A 289 -4.57 -15.59 3.75
C ILE A 289 -5.62 -16.70 3.70
N GLY A 290 -6.57 -16.69 4.64
CA GLY A 290 -7.67 -17.63 4.76
C GLY A 290 -8.79 -17.45 3.74
N GLY A 291 -8.83 -16.31 3.04
CA GLY A 291 -9.85 -15.98 2.04
C GLY A 291 -11.14 -15.39 2.63
N SER A 292 -11.09 -14.91 3.86
CA SER A 292 -12.18 -14.22 4.56
C SER A 292 -12.05 -12.69 4.36
N ASP A 293 -13.10 -11.90 4.66
CA ASP A 293 -13.19 -10.46 4.41
C ASP A 293 -12.86 -9.64 5.68
N PRO A 294 -11.71 -8.92 5.72
CA PRO A 294 -11.26 -8.16 6.89
C PRO A 294 -12.20 -7.07 7.43
N ALA A 295 -13.29 -6.77 6.72
CA ALA A 295 -14.28 -5.78 7.14
C ALA A 295 -15.60 -6.40 7.63
N ASP A 296 -15.77 -7.71 7.53
CA ASP A 296 -17.02 -8.41 7.85
C ASP A 296 -16.90 -9.24 9.15
N PRO A 297 -17.37 -8.72 10.31
CA PRO A 297 -17.27 -9.41 11.61
C PRO A 297 -18.16 -10.65 11.74
N ALA A 298 -18.87 -11.02 10.68
CA ALA A 298 -19.72 -12.20 10.60
C ALA A 298 -19.18 -13.26 9.62
N ASP A 299 -18.02 -13.04 9.01
CA ASP A 299 -17.43 -13.99 8.11
C ASP A 299 -16.97 -15.27 8.87
N PRO A 300 -16.95 -16.43 8.19
CA PRO A 300 -16.50 -17.65 8.81
C PRO A 300 -14.99 -17.63 8.95
N ALA A 301 -14.52 -17.78 10.19
CA ALA A 301 -13.10 -17.91 10.50
C ALA A 301 -12.42 -18.96 9.57
N PRO A 302 -11.19 -18.70 9.11
CA PRO A 302 -10.51 -19.53 8.11
C PRO A 302 -10.53 -21.02 8.44
N ASP A 303 -10.90 -21.85 7.47
CA ASP A 303 -10.99 -23.31 7.53
C ASP A 303 -10.27 -23.85 6.29
N ASP A 304 -8.98 -24.14 6.44
CA ASP A 304 -8.06 -24.44 5.32
C ASP A 304 -8.38 -25.77 4.62
N ASP A 305 -9.10 -26.67 5.28
CA ASP A 305 -9.41 -28.01 4.77
C ASP A 305 -10.92 -28.28 4.57
N GLU A 306 -11.74 -27.26 4.81
CA GLU A 306 -13.18 -27.19 4.56
C GLU A 306 -13.98 -28.27 5.32
N ASP A 307 -13.53 -28.61 6.53
CA ASP A 307 -14.12 -29.66 7.33
C ASP A 307 -15.21 -29.14 8.31
N GLY A 308 -15.31 -27.82 8.47
CA GLY A 308 -16.25 -27.12 9.33
C GLY A 308 -15.71 -26.73 10.70
N VAL A 309 -14.40 -26.89 10.96
CA VAL A 309 -13.71 -26.45 12.16
C VAL A 309 -12.69 -25.36 11.80
N PRO A 310 -12.80 -24.13 12.34
CA PRO A 310 -11.83 -23.08 12.06
C PRO A 310 -10.40 -23.41 12.50
N ASN A 311 -9.40 -22.98 11.72
CA ASN A 311 -7.97 -23.28 11.84
C ASN A 311 -7.38 -23.04 13.25
N ASP A 312 -7.88 -22.05 13.99
CA ASP A 312 -7.42 -21.69 15.34
C ASP A 312 -7.95 -22.65 16.42
N SER A 313 -9.04 -23.35 16.11
CA SER A 313 -9.68 -24.40 16.90
C SER A 313 -9.44 -25.80 16.31
N ASP A 314 -8.78 -25.86 15.16
CA ASP A 314 -8.51 -27.09 14.44
C ASP A 314 -7.21 -27.76 14.92
N ASN A 315 -7.30 -29.01 15.38
CA ASN A 315 -6.15 -29.84 15.74
C ASN A 315 -5.55 -30.56 14.53
N CYS A 316 -6.13 -30.47 13.33
CA CYS A 316 -5.53 -30.83 12.05
C CYS A 316 -5.83 -29.81 10.92
N PRO A 317 -5.30 -28.57 10.97
CA PRO A 317 -5.65 -27.44 10.07
C PRO A 317 -5.48 -27.62 8.55
N VAL A 318 -5.09 -28.79 8.06
CA VAL A 318 -4.88 -29.05 6.63
C VAL A 318 -5.36 -30.46 6.21
N ASP A 319 -5.88 -31.24 7.15
CA ASP A 319 -6.26 -32.65 6.99
C ASP A 319 -7.67 -32.89 7.61
N PRO A 320 -8.74 -32.95 6.79
CA PRO A 320 -10.13 -32.85 7.27
C PRO A 320 -10.48 -33.86 8.35
N ASN A 321 -10.85 -33.38 9.53
CA ASN A 321 -11.25 -34.17 10.69
C ASN A 321 -12.37 -33.53 11.54
N PRO A 322 -13.60 -33.30 11.02
CA PRO A 322 -14.63 -32.44 11.64
C PRO A 322 -15.06 -32.79 13.08
N GLY A 323 -14.69 -33.98 13.54
CA GLY A 323 -14.93 -34.47 14.88
C GLY A 323 -13.86 -34.09 15.91
N GLN A 324 -12.76 -33.42 15.52
CA GLN A 324 -11.63 -33.04 16.38
C GLN A 324 -11.17 -34.15 17.33
N ALA A 325 -11.20 -35.39 16.87
CA ALA A 325 -10.78 -36.51 17.70
C ALA A 325 -9.28 -36.39 17.98
N ASP A 326 -8.91 -36.45 19.25
CA ASP A 326 -7.53 -36.39 19.75
C ASP A 326 -7.49 -37.34 20.95
N ILE A 327 -7.09 -38.59 20.68
CA ILE A 327 -7.16 -39.69 21.64
C ILE A 327 -6.17 -39.52 22.80
N ASP A 328 -5.02 -38.91 22.56
CA ASP A 328 -3.95 -38.79 23.56
C ASP A 328 -3.80 -37.38 24.18
N GLU A 329 -4.62 -36.43 23.73
CA GLU A 329 -4.73 -35.04 24.19
C GLU A 329 -3.41 -34.25 24.05
N ASP A 330 -2.57 -34.59 23.06
CA ASP A 330 -1.29 -33.91 22.84
C ASP A 330 -1.39 -32.63 21.98
N GLY A 331 -2.56 -32.42 21.36
CA GLY A 331 -2.91 -31.24 20.58
C GLY A 331 -2.83 -31.44 19.06
N ASP A 332 -2.29 -32.55 18.57
CA ASP A 332 -2.40 -32.97 17.17
C ASP A 332 -3.60 -33.94 17.05
N GLY A 333 -4.55 -33.67 16.15
CA GLY A 333 -5.73 -34.53 15.98
C GLY A 333 -5.39 -35.89 15.39
N ASP A 334 -6.23 -36.90 15.64
CA ASP A 334 -6.08 -38.29 15.15
C ASP A 334 -5.87 -38.38 13.63
N ALA A 335 -6.33 -37.38 12.85
CA ALA A 335 -6.18 -37.37 11.40
C ALA A 335 -4.77 -36.97 10.92
N CYS A 336 -4.01 -36.25 11.75
CA CYS A 336 -2.72 -35.69 11.41
C CYS A 336 -1.60 -36.07 12.41
N ASP A 337 -1.93 -36.71 13.54
CA ASP A 337 -0.94 -37.29 14.46
C ASP A 337 -0.28 -38.55 13.84
N LEU A 338 1.05 -38.55 13.83
CA LEU A 338 1.87 -39.61 13.26
C LEU A 338 2.47 -40.54 14.33
N ILE A 339 2.22 -40.28 15.62
CA ILE A 339 2.98 -40.88 16.72
C ILE A 339 2.15 -41.89 17.53
N ASN A 340 0.82 -41.78 17.64
CA ASN A 340 0.05 -42.62 18.58
C ASN A 340 -1.16 -43.43 18.08
N ASP A 341 -1.43 -43.49 16.77
CA ASP A 341 -2.52 -44.26 16.11
C ASP A 341 -2.73 -45.74 16.49
N ASN A 342 -1.86 -46.36 17.27
CA ASN A 342 -1.98 -47.77 17.61
C ASN A 342 -1.88 -47.99 19.13
N ASP A 343 -2.21 -47.07 20.03
CA ASP A 343 -2.34 -47.36 21.47
C ASP A 343 -3.79 -47.11 21.90
N THR A 344 -4.67 -48.09 21.69
CA THR A 344 -6.12 -47.90 21.79
C THR A 344 -6.61 -47.76 23.25
N ASP A 345 -5.77 -47.99 24.25
CA ASP A 345 -6.15 -47.85 25.65
C ASP A 345 -5.30 -46.87 26.47
N GLY A 346 -4.22 -46.33 25.90
CA GLY A 346 -3.44 -45.23 26.46
C GLY A 346 -2.53 -45.64 27.61
N ASP A 347 -2.13 -46.91 27.67
CA ASP A 347 -1.20 -47.40 28.69
C ASP A 347 0.29 -47.22 28.31
N GLY A 348 0.56 -46.72 27.10
CA GLY A 348 1.89 -46.47 26.58
C GLY A 348 2.52 -47.65 25.85
N ILE A 349 1.74 -48.70 25.53
CA ILE A 349 2.15 -49.87 24.76
C ILE A 349 1.31 -49.97 23.47
N ASN A 350 1.99 -49.93 22.32
CA ASN A 350 1.33 -50.02 21.01
C ASN A 350 0.63 -51.39 20.77
N ASN A 351 -0.63 -51.39 20.35
CA ASN A 351 -1.54 -52.47 19.94
C ASN A 351 -0.88 -53.64 19.19
N GLU A 352 0.17 -53.42 18.39
CA GLU A 352 0.86 -54.52 17.69
C GLU A 352 1.67 -55.42 18.64
N VAL A 353 2.04 -54.91 19.81
CA VAL A 353 2.84 -55.60 20.83
C VAL A 353 2.15 -55.69 22.19
N ASP A 354 1.03 -54.97 22.36
CA ASP A 354 0.20 -55.01 23.55
C ASP A 354 -0.60 -56.33 23.64
N ASN A 355 -0.48 -57.02 24.79
CA ASN A 355 -1.25 -58.23 25.07
C ASN A 355 -2.67 -57.95 25.60
N CYS A 356 -3.02 -56.68 25.84
CA CYS A 356 -4.38 -56.20 26.07
C CYS A 356 -4.71 -54.88 25.33
N PRO A 357 -4.77 -54.86 23.98
CA PRO A 357 -4.90 -53.64 23.14
C PRO A 357 -6.11 -52.72 23.37
N ASN A 358 -6.99 -53.00 24.33
CA ASN A 358 -8.16 -52.17 24.63
C ASN A 358 -8.39 -52.07 26.14
N ARG A 359 -7.42 -52.45 26.97
CA ARG A 359 -7.53 -52.48 28.42
C ARG A 359 -6.17 -52.24 29.12
N PRO A 360 -5.96 -51.07 29.76
CA PRO A 360 -4.63 -50.63 30.19
C PRO A 360 -3.94 -51.62 31.13
N ASN A 361 -2.75 -52.07 30.76
CA ASN A 361 -1.90 -52.96 31.56
C ASN A 361 -0.40 -52.77 31.25
N GLU A 362 0.16 -51.62 31.68
CA GLU A 362 1.59 -51.25 31.50
C GLU A 362 2.62 -52.35 31.84
N ASP A 363 2.28 -53.29 32.73
CA ASP A 363 3.16 -54.37 33.16
C ASP A 363 3.13 -55.63 32.28
N GLN A 364 2.19 -55.70 31.34
CA GLN A 364 2.00 -56.77 30.35
C GLN A 364 2.02 -58.16 31.00
N ALA A 365 1.44 -58.28 32.21
CA ALA A 365 1.37 -59.54 32.94
C ALA A 365 0.51 -60.57 32.17
N ASP A 366 1.03 -61.79 32.06
CA ASP A 366 0.41 -62.94 31.37
C ASP A 366 0.86 -64.22 32.12
N ILE A 367 0.05 -64.63 33.10
CA ILE A 367 0.39 -65.69 34.06
C ILE A 367 0.42 -67.07 33.41
N ASP A 368 -0.50 -67.35 32.49
CA ASP A 368 -0.66 -68.67 31.88
C ASP A 368 0.12 -68.83 30.55
N GLY A 369 0.55 -67.70 29.96
CA GLY A 369 1.45 -67.61 28.83
C GLY A 369 0.77 -67.83 27.49
N ASP A 370 -0.54 -67.59 27.40
CA ASP A 370 -1.33 -67.84 26.21
C ASP A 370 -1.31 -66.68 25.19
N GLY A 371 -0.81 -65.51 25.61
CA GLY A 371 -0.65 -64.31 24.80
C GLY A 371 -1.74 -63.25 24.97
N LEU A 372 -2.73 -63.47 25.85
CA LEU A 372 -3.63 -62.44 26.36
C LEU A 372 -3.15 -61.98 27.75
N GLY A 373 -3.19 -60.68 28.03
CA GLY A 373 -2.78 -60.19 29.34
C GLY A 373 -3.83 -60.43 30.43
N ASP A 374 -3.38 -60.58 31.68
CA ASP A 374 -4.21 -60.91 32.85
C ASP A 374 -5.44 -59.97 33.00
N VAL A 375 -5.34 -58.73 32.51
CA VAL A 375 -6.38 -57.70 32.62
C VAL A 375 -7.47 -57.85 31.56
N CYS A 376 -7.18 -58.40 30.38
CA CYS A 376 -8.13 -58.54 29.27
C CYS A 376 -8.50 -60.00 28.96
N ASP A 377 -7.86 -60.97 29.58
CA ASP A 377 -8.28 -62.37 29.51
C ASP A 377 -9.46 -62.64 30.45
N LEU A 378 -10.65 -62.82 29.86
CA LEU A 378 -11.89 -63.14 30.56
C LEU A 378 -12.17 -64.65 30.63
N SER A 379 -11.24 -65.48 30.20
CA SER A 379 -11.51 -66.89 29.89
C SER A 379 -11.18 -67.89 30.99
N ASP A 380 -10.37 -67.58 32.01
CA ASP A 380 -10.09 -68.60 33.05
C ASP A 380 -9.53 -68.11 34.41
N ASP A 381 -9.52 -66.80 34.72
CA ASP A 381 -8.79 -66.29 35.92
C ASP A 381 -9.62 -65.48 36.93
N THR A 382 -10.95 -65.46 36.85
CA THR A 382 -11.78 -64.81 37.86
C THR A 382 -12.17 -65.76 39.00
N ASP A 383 -11.91 -65.36 40.23
CA ASP A 383 -12.41 -65.96 41.49
C ASP A 383 -13.15 -64.82 42.20
N THR A 384 -14.39 -64.59 41.78
CA THR A 384 -15.15 -63.35 42.05
C THR A 384 -15.43 -63.16 43.54
N ASP A 385 -15.57 -64.23 44.31
CA ASP A 385 -15.85 -64.20 45.74
C ASP A 385 -14.66 -64.54 46.65
N LEU A 386 -13.50 -64.85 46.06
CA LEU A 386 -12.21 -65.12 46.69
C LEU A 386 -12.21 -66.32 47.64
N ASP A 387 -13.02 -67.33 47.35
CA ASP A 387 -13.10 -68.54 48.16
C ASP A 387 -12.06 -69.62 47.79
N GLY A 388 -11.35 -69.40 46.67
CA GLY A 388 -10.29 -70.24 46.16
C GLY A 388 -10.70 -71.22 45.07
N ILE A 389 -11.91 -71.09 44.51
CA ILE A 389 -12.39 -71.77 43.31
C ILE A 389 -12.60 -70.71 42.22
N VAL A 390 -12.06 -70.94 41.01
CA VAL A 390 -12.27 -70.02 39.88
C VAL A 390 -13.71 -70.12 39.39
N ASP A 391 -14.31 -69.02 38.96
CA ASP A 391 -15.71 -68.87 38.56
C ASP A 391 -16.15 -69.93 37.54
N SER A 392 -15.24 -70.34 36.64
CA SER A 392 -15.48 -71.39 35.63
C SER A 392 -15.73 -72.78 36.22
N ALA A 393 -15.34 -72.99 37.48
CA ALA A 393 -15.49 -74.21 38.25
C ALA A 393 -16.33 -74.03 39.54
N ASP A 394 -16.89 -72.83 39.75
CA ASP A 394 -17.67 -72.45 40.93
C ASP A 394 -19.18 -72.55 40.66
N ASN A 395 -19.92 -73.26 41.51
CA ASN A 395 -21.37 -73.38 41.43
C ASN A 395 -22.13 -72.25 42.16
N CYS A 396 -21.44 -71.35 42.87
CA CYS A 396 -21.92 -70.03 43.29
C CYS A 396 -20.83 -68.95 43.12
N PRO A 397 -20.49 -68.55 41.88
CA PRO A 397 -19.33 -67.69 41.59
C PRO A 397 -19.27 -66.35 42.35
N ALA A 398 -20.39 -65.85 42.87
CA ALA A 398 -20.46 -64.58 43.57
C ALA A 398 -20.63 -64.72 45.11
N ILE A 399 -20.76 -65.94 45.63
CA ILE A 399 -21.04 -66.19 47.05
C ILE A 399 -20.14 -67.30 47.57
N ALA A 400 -19.11 -66.90 48.30
CA ALA A 400 -18.06 -67.80 48.79
C ALA A 400 -18.62 -69.07 49.44
N ASN A 401 -18.46 -70.19 48.74
CA ASN A 401 -19.03 -71.49 49.07
C ASN A 401 -18.06 -72.65 48.76
N ALA A 402 -16.80 -72.56 49.18
CA ALA A 402 -15.69 -73.50 48.89
C ALA A 402 -15.93 -75.02 49.11
N ASN A 403 -17.09 -75.41 49.66
CA ASN A 403 -17.55 -76.80 49.72
C ASN A 403 -18.39 -77.26 48.52
N GLN A 404 -18.81 -76.34 47.63
CA GLN A 404 -19.53 -76.56 46.37
C GLN A 404 -20.73 -77.51 46.54
N SER A 405 -21.57 -77.25 47.54
CA SER A 405 -22.75 -78.09 47.84
C SER A 405 -23.90 -77.79 46.88
N ASP A 406 -24.42 -78.84 46.26
CA ASP A 406 -25.51 -78.79 45.27
C ASP A 406 -26.39 -80.04 45.46
N VAL A 407 -27.52 -79.88 46.15
CA VAL A 407 -28.36 -80.99 46.64
C VAL A 407 -29.17 -81.65 45.53
N ASP A 408 -29.66 -80.91 44.55
CA ASP A 408 -30.48 -81.44 43.46
C ASP A 408 -29.73 -81.64 42.14
N SER A 409 -28.45 -81.25 42.12
CA SER A 409 -27.46 -81.54 41.09
C SER A 409 -27.79 -80.91 39.74
N ASP A 410 -28.37 -79.71 39.76
CA ASP A 410 -28.71 -78.96 38.55
C ASP A 410 -27.58 -78.03 38.07
N GLY A 411 -26.53 -77.86 38.87
CA GLY A 411 -25.35 -77.07 38.55
C GLY A 411 -25.28 -75.72 39.24
N ILE A 412 -26.29 -75.32 40.03
CA ILE A 412 -26.29 -74.12 40.87
C ILE A 412 -26.16 -74.53 42.34
N GLY A 413 -25.32 -73.84 43.11
CA GLY A 413 -25.04 -74.19 44.50
C GLY A 413 -26.14 -73.75 45.47
N ASP A 414 -26.32 -74.51 46.55
CA ASP A 414 -27.40 -74.33 47.54
C ASP A 414 -27.49 -72.90 48.16
N LEU A 415 -26.43 -72.08 48.05
CA LEU A 415 -26.37 -70.73 48.62
C LEU A 415 -26.78 -69.62 47.64
N CYS A 416 -26.85 -69.93 46.34
CA CYS A 416 -27.16 -68.99 45.26
C CYS A 416 -28.28 -69.53 44.34
N ASP A 417 -28.98 -70.57 44.78
CA ASP A 417 -30.12 -71.15 44.08
C ASP A 417 -31.44 -70.54 44.57
N ASP A 418 -32.03 -69.70 43.71
CA ASP A 418 -33.29 -68.99 43.92
C ASP A 418 -34.48 -69.63 43.18
N ILE A 419 -34.62 -70.96 43.22
CA ILE A 419 -35.89 -71.61 42.86
C ILE A 419 -36.99 -71.30 43.91
N ASN A 420 -37.43 -70.04 43.95
CA ASN A 420 -38.82 -69.57 43.84
C ASN A 420 -38.93 -68.21 43.09
N GLY A 421 -38.20 -68.00 41.98
CA GLY A 421 -38.11 -66.71 41.24
C GLY A 421 -39.42 -65.96 40.90
N LEU A 422 -39.52 -64.71 41.36
CA LEU A 422 -40.62 -63.77 41.08
C LEU A 422 -40.22 -62.28 41.07
N ASP A 423 -38.94 -61.87 41.01
CA ASP A 423 -38.55 -60.44 41.01
C ASP A 423 -37.48 -60.22 39.93
N PRO A 424 -37.88 -60.02 38.65
CA PRO A 424 -36.96 -60.01 37.51
C PRO A 424 -36.09 -58.75 37.39
N ASP A 425 -36.49 -57.65 38.01
CA ASP A 425 -35.86 -56.33 37.92
C ASP A 425 -35.29 -55.83 39.27
N ASP A 426 -35.35 -56.66 40.31
CA ASP A 426 -34.67 -56.48 41.60
C ASP A 426 -35.11 -55.20 42.36
N ASP A 427 -36.35 -54.76 42.13
CA ASP A 427 -36.89 -53.53 42.71
C ASP A 427 -37.53 -53.77 44.11
N GLY A 428 -37.70 -55.03 44.48
CA GLY A 428 -38.26 -55.48 45.76
C GLY A 428 -39.77 -55.73 45.74
N VAL A 429 -40.40 -55.69 44.57
CA VAL A 429 -41.80 -56.06 44.29
C VAL A 429 -41.82 -57.33 43.46
N ASN A 430 -42.69 -58.28 43.82
CA ASN A 430 -42.81 -59.51 43.04
C ASN A 430 -43.63 -59.25 41.76
N ASP A 431 -43.27 -59.89 40.64
CA ASP A 431 -43.91 -59.89 39.30
C ASP A 431 -45.45 -60.03 39.33
N ASP A 432 -46.02 -60.76 40.31
CA ASP A 432 -47.48 -60.89 40.43
C ASP A 432 -48.18 -59.69 41.09
N GLN A 433 -47.39 -58.75 41.61
CA GLN A 433 -47.81 -57.52 42.28
C GLN A 433 -47.20 -56.26 41.66
N ASP A 434 -46.34 -56.44 40.67
CA ASP A 434 -45.54 -55.39 40.03
C ASP A 434 -46.28 -54.82 38.81
N ASN A 435 -46.51 -53.51 38.80
CA ASN A 435 -47.10 -52.78 37.68
C ASN A 435 -46.06 -52.36 36.61
N CYS A 436 -44.76 -52.61 36.83
CA CYS A 436 -43.69 -52.55 35.84
C CYS A 436 -42.71 -53.74 35.96
N PRO A 437 -43.11 -54.97 35.58
CA PRO A 437 -42.40 -56.24 35.86
C PRO A 437 -40.95 -56.43 35.38
N VAL A 438 -40.39 -55.44 34.69
CA VAL A 438 -39.04 -55.46 34.10
C VAL A 438 -38.31 -54.13 34.25
N ASP A 439 -38.97 -53.09 34.78
CA ASP A 439 -38.44 -51.73 34.90
C ASP A 439 -38.55 -51.29 36.38
N PRO A 440 -37.43 -51.17 37.12
CA PRO A 440 -37.47 -51.04 38.58
C PRO A 440 -38.28 -49.82 39.05
N ASN A 441 -39.38 -50.06 39.77
CA ASN A 441 -40.23 -49.00 40.34
C ASN A 441 -40.76 -49.36 41.75
N PRO A 442 -39.90 -49.33 42.79
CA PRO A 442 -40.24 -49.85 44.13
C PRO A 442 -41.42 -49.15 44.84
N ASP A 443 -41.85 -47.99 44.35
CA ASP A 443 -42.98 -47.21 44.88
C ASP A 443 -44.31 -47.50 44.18
N GLN A 444 -44.30 -48.20 43.05
CA GLN A 444 -45.46 -48.66 42.30
C GLN A 444 -46.45 -47.51 41.98
N ALA A 445 -45.91 -46.33 41.64
CA ALA A 445 -46.72 -45.19 41.22
C ALA A 445 -47.48 -45.49 39.92
N ASP A 446 -48.77 -45.13 39.90
CA ASP A 446 -49.71 -45.35 38.80
C ASP A 446 -50.72 -44.18 38.88
N ILE A 447 -50.44 -43.09 38.15
CA ILE A 447 -51.13 -41.81 38.32
C ILE A 447 -52.56 -41.83 37.76
N ASP A 448 -52.83 -42.68 36.76
CA ASP A 448 -54.11 -42.76 36.07
C ASP A 448 -54.94 -44.02 36.41
N ASP A 449 -54.41 -44.87 37.30
CA ASP A 449 -55.01 -46.09 37.85
C ASP A 449 -55.34 -47.13 36.75
N ASP A 450 -54.58 -47.19 35.66
CA ASP A 450 -54.82 -48.11 34.54
C ASP A 450 -54.18 -49.51 34.72
N GLY A 451 -53.27 -49.62 35.69
CA GLY A 451 -52.59 -50.86 36.07
C GLY A 451 -51.21 -51.06 35.44
N ILE A 452 -50.67 -50.07 34.73
CA ILE A 452 -49.28 -49.98 34.28
C ILE A 452 -48.60 -48.86 35.10
N GLY A 453 -47.38 -49.08 35.60
CA GLY A 453 -46.71 -48.09 36.44
C GLY A 453 -46.11 -46.93 35.65
N ASP A 454 -46.03 -45.73 36.26
CA ASP A 454 -45.58 -44.48 35.60
C ASP A 454 -44.21 -44.61 34.89
N VAL A 455 -43.35 -45.53 35.34
CA VAL A 455 -42.00 -45.78 34.79
C VAL A 455 -42.03 -46.56 33.48
N CYS A 456 -43.04 -47.42 33.28
CA CYS A 456 -43.19 -48.30 32.12
C CYS A 456 -44.49 -48.04 31.34
N ASP A 457 -45.24 -46.98 31.71
CA ASP A 457 -46.49 -46.59 31.07
C ASP A 457 -46.24 -45.83 29.75
N PRO A 458 -46.65 -46.40 28.60
CA PRO A 458 -46.56 -45.71 27.32
C PRO A 458 -47.59 -44.56 27.17
N ILE A 459 -48.60 -44.44 28.05
CA ILE A 459 -49.79 -43.58 27.89
C ILE A 459 -49.74 -42.31 28.78
N ASN A 460 -48.58 -41.67 28.85
CA ASN A 460 -48.54 -40.20 29.03
C ASN A 460 -49.05 -39.44 27.76
N GLU A 461 -49.68 -40.15 26.81
CA GLU A 461 -50.38 -39.69 25.62
C GLU A 461 -51.77 -39.09 25.93
N ARG A 462 -51.82 -37.86 26.48
CA ARG A 462 -53.02 -37.02 26.31
C ARG A 462 -52.76 -35.96 25.26
N ASP A 463 -53.69 -35.84 24.34
CA ASP A 463 -53.96 -34.71 23.47
C ASP A 463 -55.08 -33.91 24.17
N LEU A 464 -54.74 -32.75 24.76
CA LEU A 464 -55.61 -32.05 25.71
C LEU A 464 -56.71 -31.24 25.01
N ASP A 465 -56.46 -30.78 23.79
CA ASP A 465 -57.33 -29.93 22.99
C ASP A 465 -57.93 -30.63 21.76
N GLU A 466 -57.61 -31.92 21.57
CA GLU A 466 -58.10 -32.83 20.55
C GLU A 466 -57.64 -32.48 19.12
N ASP A 467 -56.42 -31.94 18.96
CA ASP A 467 -55.85 -31.51 17.69
C ASP A 467 -55.08 -32.58 16.91
N GLY A 468 -54.78 -33.70 17.56
CA GLY A 468 -54.05 -34.83 17.00
C GLY A 468 -52.56 -34.88 17.35
N VAL A 469 -52.07 -33.96 18.18
CA VAL A 469 -50.71 -33.90 18.71
C VAL A 469 -50.72 -34.20 20.21
N LEU A 470 -49.71 -34.93 20.69
CA LEU A 470 -49.65 -35.37 22.08
C LEU A 470 -48.85 -34.36 22.91
N ILE A 471 -49.25 -34.11 24.17
CA ILE A 471 -48.62 -33.11 25.06
C ILE A 471 -47.08 -33.04 25.01
N PRO A 472 -46.30 -34.15 24.95
CA PRO A 472 -44.84 -34.05 24.89
C PRO A 472 -44.27 -33.56 23.54
N GLN A 473 -45.09 -33.51 22.50
CA GLN A 473 -44.79 -32.99 21.16
C GLN A 473 -45.64 -31.77 20.79
N ASP A 474 -46.49 -31.31 21.72
CA ASP A 474 -47.46 -30.26 21.49
C ASP A 474 -46.91 -28.92 22.00
N ASN A 475 -46.58 -28.01 21.09
CA ASN A 475 -46.11 -26.66 21.39
C ASN A 475 -47.24 -25.70 21.79
N CYS A 476 -48.51 -26.14 21.71
CA CYS A 476 -49.66 -25.48 22.34
C CYS A 476 -50.55 -26.46 23.11
N PRO A 477 -50.11 -26.99 24.26
CA PRO A 477 -50.77 -28.07 25.00
C PRO A 477 -52.22 -27.86 25.46
N SER A 478 -52.82 -26.70 25.20
CA SER A 478 -54.20 -26.38 25.58
C SER A 478 -55.02 -25.71 24.48
N ASP A 479 -54.42 -25.42 23.33
CA ASP A 479 -55.01 -24.65 22.25
C ASP A 479 -54.75 -25.37 20.91
N PHE A 480 -55.84 -25.87 20.30
CA PHE A 480 -55.82 -26.70 19.10
C PHE A 480 -54.95 -26.14 17.96
N ASN A 481 -53.83 -26.80 17.62
CA ASN A 481 -52.92 -26.42 16.54
C ASN A 481 -52.24 -27.67 15.87
N PRO A 482 -52.99 -28.45 15.08
CA PRO A 482 -52.54 -29.75 14.55
C PRO A 482 -51.27 -29.72 13.69
N GLU A 483 -50.95 -28.54 13.17
CA GLU A 483 -49.84 -28.29 12.25
C GLU A 483 -48.56 -27.90 13.00
N GLN A 484 -48.65 -27.58 14.30
CA GLN A 484 -47.51 -27.30 15.19
C GLN A 484 -46.54 -26.27 14.59
N LEU A 485 -47.11 -25.24 13.94
CA LEU A 485 -46.34 -24.13 13.42
C LEU A 485 -45.78 -23.31 14.60
N ASP A 486 -44.53 -22.90 14.43
CA ASP A 486 -43.66 -22.23 15.40
C ASP A 486 -42.71 -21.39 14.56
N VAL A 487 -43.19 -20.23 14.08
CA VAL A 487 -42.49 -19.43 13.06
C VAL A 487 -41.18 -18.83 13.60
N ASP A 488 -41.14 -18.49 14.89
CA ASP A 488 -39.99 -17.86 15.55
C ASP A 488 -39.11 -18.85 16.35
N GLU A 489 -39.45 -20.13 16.36
CA GLU A 489 -38.75 -21.23 17.05
C GLU A 489 -38.55 -21.02 18.56
N ASP A 490 -39.41 -20.24 19.22
CA ASP A 490 -39.31 -19.94 20.65
C ASP A 490 -39.81 -21.09 21.55
N GLY A 491 -40.49 -22.07 20.94
CA GLY A 491 -41.04 -23.26 21.57
C GLY A 491 -42.48 -23.11 22.04
N LEU A 492 -43.16 -22.01 21.74
CA LEU A 492 -44.61 -21.82 21.82
C LEU A 492 -45.19 -21.79 20.40
N GLY A 493 -46.20 -22.60 20.12
CA GLY A 493 -46.82 -22.58 18.78
C GLY A 493 -47.64 -21.31 18.53
N ASP A 494 -47.78 -20.93 17.26
CA ASP A 494 -48.42 -19.68 16.81
C ASP A 494 -49.82 -19.42 17.43
N GLU A 495 -50.58 -20.49 17.74
CA GLU A 495 -51.96 -20.40 18.26
C GLU A 495 -52.03 -20.09 19.76
N CYS A 496 -50.99 -20.41 20.53
CA CYS A 496 -50.92 -20.19 21.98
C CYS A 496 -49.83 -19.20 22.39
N ASP A 497 -49.02 -18.74 21.44
CA ASP A 497 -48.06 -17.70 21.67
C ASP A 497 -48.77 -16.37 21.99
N PRO A 498 -48.59 -15.80 23.20
CA PRO A 498 -49.09 -14.48 23.53
C PRO A 498 -48.41 -13.33 22.76
N ILE A 499 -47.36 -13.63 22.00
CA ILE A 499 -46.59 -12.75 21.12
C ILE A 499 -46.67 -13.29 19.68
N ASN A 500 -47.87 -13.37 19.13
CA ASN A 500 -48.03 -13.18 17.67
C ASN A 500 -47.48 -11.78 17.37
N ASP A 501 -46.17 -11.69 17.14
CA ASP A 501 -45.59 -10.46 16.65
C ASP A 501 -45.96 -10.30 15.19
N LEU A 502 -46.02 -9.05 14.82
CA LEU A 502 -46.52 -8.63 13.53
C LEU A 502 -45.33 -8.66 12.56
N ASP A 503 -44.37 -9.59 12.66
CA ASP A 503 -43.03 -9.55 12.07
C ASP A 503 -42.64 -10.98 11.61
N ASP A 504 -43.27 -11.42 10.52
CA ASP A 504 -43.27 -12.81 10.02
C ASP A 504 -41.87 -13.36 9.66
N ASP A 505 -40.85 -12.51 9.50
CA ASP A 505 -39.47 -12.91 9.16
C ASP A 505 -38.40 -12.47 10.18
N ASN A 506 -38.83 -11.89 11.31
CA ASN A 506 -38.00 -11.51 12.45
C ASN A 506 -36.86 -10.53 12.10
N ASP A 507 -37.01 -9.70 11.08
CA ASP A 507 -36.03 -8.69 10.72
C ASP A 507 -36.10 -7.42 11.59
N GLY A 508 -37.16 -7.30 12.40
CA GLY A 508 -37.41 -6.17 13.29
C GLY A 508 -38.36 -5.12 12.70
N VAL A 509 -38.94 -5.35 11.53
CA VAL A 509 -39.95 -4.56 10.85
C VAL A 509 -41.27 -5.32 10.87
N LEU A 510 -42.36 -4.63 11.20
CA LEU A 510 -43.66 -5.30 11.26
C LEU A 510 -44.26 -5.46 9.86
N ASP A 511 -44.89 -6.58 9.50
CA ASP A 511 -45.54 -6.92 8.22
C ASP A 511 -46.39 -5.80 7.59
N ASP A 512 -47.09 -5.02 8.42
CA ASP A 512 -47.95 -3.91 7.98
C ASP A 512 -47.12 -2.67 7.50
N ASP A 513 -45.87 -2.58 7.93
CA ASP A 513 -44.86 -1.57 7.62
C ASP A 513 -43.67 -2.15 6.82
N ASP A 514 -43.66 -3.47 6.56
CA ASP A 514 -42.61 -4.22 5.86
C ASP A 514 -42.88 -4.30 4.34
N ASN A 515 -41.90 -3.92 3.52
CA ASN A 515 -41.95 -4.02 2.07
C ASN A 515 -41.53 -5.40 1.52
N CYS A 516 -41.02 -6.30 2.37
CA CYS A 516 -40.84 -7.73 2.12
C CYS A 516 -41.31 -8.63 3.29
N PRO A 517 -42.64 -8.73 3.57
CA PRO A 517 -43.21 -9.36 4.78
C PRO A 517 -42.88 -10.82 5.12
N VAL A 518 -42.05 -11.50 4.34
CA VAL A 518 -41.66 -12.91 4.56
C VAL A 518 -40.20 -13.14 4.17
N VAL A 519 -39.43 -12.09 3.88
CA VAL A 519 -38.04 -12.12 3.46
C VAL A 519 -37.31 -10.99 4.18
N ALA A 520 -36.60 -11.37 5.24
CA ALA A 520 -35.95 -10.44 6.15
C ALA A 520 -35.10 -9.39 5.42
N ASN A 521 -35.46 -8.12 5.58
CA ASN A 521 -34.79 -6.95 5.03
C ASN A 521 -34.95 -5.73 5.96
N SER A 522 -34.34 -5.80 7.14
CA SER A 522 -34.47 -4.79 8.21
C SER A 522 -34.13 -3.34 7.80
N ASP A 523 -33.46 -3.12 6.66
CA ASP A 523 -33.14 -1.82 6.08
C ASP A 523 -34.28 -1.20 5.25
N GLN A 524 -35.24 -2.03 4.83
CA GLN A 524 -36.41 -1.68 4.03
C GLN A 524 -36.02 -0.95 2.74
N LEU A 525 -34.90 -1.37 2.13
CA LEU A 525 -34.44 -0.80 0.86
C LEU A 525 -35.49 -1.08 -0.25
N ASP A 526 -35.76 -0.05 -1.04
CA ASP A 526 -36.78 0.02 -2.10
C ASP A 526 -36.25 1.03 -3.13
N SER A 527 -35.40 0.53 -4.03
CA SER A 527 -34.57 1.33 -4.94
C SER A 527 -35.42 2.06 -5.98
N ASP A 528 -36.50 1.45 -6.48
CA ASP A 528 -37.42 2.04 -7.46
C ASP A 528 -38.59 2.83 -6.82
N ASN A 529 -38.80 2.65 -5.50
CA ASN A 529 -39.87 3.24 -4.70
C ASN A 529 -41.29 2.82 -5.13
N ASP A 530 -41.48 1.59 -5.61
CA ASP A 530 -42.79 1.03 -5.97
C ASP A 530 -43.54 0.43 -4.77
N GLY A 531 -42.83 0.20 -3.67
CA GLY A 531 -43.35 -0.34 -2.42
C GLY A 531 -43.18 -1.86 -2.24
N VAL A 532 -42.43 -2.52 -3.12
CA VAL A 532 -41.81 -3.84 -2.92
C VAL A 532 -40.36 -3.61 -2.51
N GLY A 533 -39.84 -4.37 -1.54
CA GLY A 533 -38.45 -4.23 -1.14
C GLY A 533 -37.48 -4.96 -2.06
N ASP A 534 -36.26 -4.45 -2.15
CA ASP A 534 -35.20 -5.00 -3.01
C ASP A 534 -34.99 -6.50 -2.75
N ALA A 535 -35.05 -6.94 -1.49
CA ALA A 535 -34.84 -8.34 -1.07
C ALA A 535 -35.87 -9.33 -1.63
N CYS A 536 -37.06 -8.86 -2.03
CA CYS A 536 -38.14 -9.69 -2.54
C CYS A 536 -38.58 -9.30 -3.96
N GLU A 537 -37.81 -8.44 -4.62
CA GLU A 537 -37.96 -8.04 -6.01
C GLU A 537 -36.95 -8.79 -6.93
N ALA A 538 -37.13 -8.71 -8.24
CA ALA A 538 -36.26 -9.38 -9.23
C ALA A 538 -35.73 -8.42 -10.33
N ASP A 539 -36.10 -7.15 -10.23
CA ASP A 539 -35.76 -6.02 -11.12
C ASP A 539 -35.82 -4.78 -10.22
N THR A 540 -34.81 -4.66 -9.35
CA THR A 540 -34.79 -3.77 -8.18
C THR A 540 -34.92 -2.28 -8.53
N ASP A 541 -34.62 -1.88 -9.76
CA ASP A 541 -34.70 -0.49 -10.23
C ASP A 541 -35.75 -0.24 -11.32
N ASP A 542 -36.50 -1.28 -11.71
CA ASP A 542 -37.60 -1.30 -12.68
C ASP A 542 -37.20 -0.71 -14.05
N ASP A 543 -35.93 -0.90 -14.45
CA ASP A 543 -35.37 -0.43 -15.71
C ASP A 543 -35.71 -1.37 -16.91
N GLY A 544 -36.12 -2.60 -16.58
CA GLY A 544 -36.51 -3.67 -17.50
C GLY A 544 -35.43 -4.73 -17.76
N VAL A 545 -34.32 -4.71 -17.05
CA VAL A 545 -33.29 -5.74 -16.94
C VAL A 545 -33.42 -6.38 -15.55
N ILE A 546 -33.46 -7.72 -15.48
CA ILE A 546 -33.58 -8.41 -14.18
C ILE A 546 -32.22 -8.44 -13.49
N ASP A 547 -32.18 -8.38 -12.16
CA ASP A 547 -30.96 -8.23 -11.35
C ASP A 547 -29.84 -9.22 -11.72
N ASP A 548 -30.19 -10.49 -11.98
CA ASP A 548 -29.26 -11.56 -12.43
C ASP A 548 -28.51 -11.25 -13.75
N LEU A 549 -29.02 -10.30 -14.53
CA LEU A 549 -28.51 -9.89 -15.83
C LEU A 549 -28.18 -8.40 -15.90
N ASP A 550 -28.34 -7.70 -14.78
CA ASP A 550 -28.15 -6.25 -14.66
C ASP A 550 -26.74 -5.96 -14.14
N ASN A 551 -25.98 -5.15 -14.88
CA ASN A 551 -24.67 -4.68 -14.42
C ASN A 551 -24.75 -3.49 -13.44
N CYS A 552 -25.96 -2.97 -13.18
CA CYS A 552 -26.29 -2.00 -12.13
C CYS A 552 -27.67 -2.28 -11.50
N PRO A 553 -27.84 -3.38 -10.74
CA PRO A 553 -29.17 -3.83 -10.27
C PRO A 553 -30.02 -2.81 -9.53
N ALA A 554 -29.40 -1.81 -8.87
CA ALA A 554 -30.10 -0.78 -8.10
C ALA A 554 -30.15 0.59 -8.81
N VAL A 555 -29.66 0.72 -10.05
CA VAL A 555 -29.52 2.02 -10.74
C VAL A 555 -29.93 1.94 -12.20
N THR A 556 -31.12 2.50 -12.50
CA THR A 556 -31.72 2.43 -13.84
C THR A 556 -30.76 2.72 -15.00
N ASN A 557 -30.43 1.69 -15.78
CA ASN A 557 -29.52 1.76 -16.92
C ASN A 557 -29.94 0.79 -18.07
N PRO A 558 -31.07 1.01 -18.77
CA PRO A 558 -31.64 0.01 -19.69
C PRO A 558 -30.77 -0.31 -20.93
N ASN A 559 -29.66 0.42 -21.11
CA ASN A 559 -28.66 0.21 -22.15
C ASN A 559 -27.50 -0.69 -21.74
N GLN A 560 -27.32 -0.94 -20.43
CA GLN A 560 -26.27 -1.82 -19.87
C GLN A 560 -24.90 -1.43 -20.45
N LEU A 561 -24.60 -0.13 -20.43
CA LEU A 561 -23.29 0.36 -20.86
C LEU A 561 -22.26 -0.04 -19.81
N ASP A 562 -21.14 -0.53 -20.29
CA ASP A 562 -20.03 -1.08 -19.53
C ASP A 562 -18.78 -0.82 -20.40
N THR A 563 -18.12 0.30 -20.13
CA THR A 563 -17.10 0.86 -21.00
C THR A 563 -15.79 0.07 -20.90
N ASP A 564 -15.46 -0.45 -19.73
CA ASP A 564 -14.23 -1.21 -19.48
C ASP A 564 -14.43 -2.74 -19.55
N ASN A 565 -15.67 -3.22 -19.47
CA ASN A 565 -16.10 -4.62 -19.52
C ASN A 565 -15.73 -5.45 -18.27
N ASP A 566 -15.71 -4.84 -17.09
CA ASP A 566 -15.49 -5.55 -15.83
C ASP A 566 -16.74 -6.25 -15.27
N GLY A 567 -17.92 -5.90 -15.80
CA GLY A 567 -19.21 -6.45 -15.40
C GLY A 567 -20.02 -5.55 -14.47
N VAL A 568 -19.50 -4.40 -14.07
CA VAL A 568 -20.23 -3.28 -13.46
C VAL A 568 -20.61 -2.31 -14.58
N GLY A 569 -21.76 -1.63 -14.47
CA GLY A 569 -22.17 -0.66 -15.48
C GLY A 569 -21.74 0.77 -15.17
N ASP A 570 -21.45 1.55 -16.21
CA ASP A 570 -21.11 2.99 -16.12
C ASP A 570 -22.14 3.81 -15.31
N ALA A 571 -23.38 3.32 -15.16
CA ALA A 571 -24.43 4.03 -14.43
C ALA A 571 -24.29 3.96 -12.91
N CYS A 572 -23.66 2.90 -12.40
CA CYS A 572 -23.40 2.63 -10.99
C CYS A 572 -21.90 2.62 -10.66
N GLU A 573 -21.06 2.84 -11.66
CA GLU A 573 -19.63 3.03 -11.56
C GLU A 573 -19.26 4.52 -11.55
N LEU A 574 -18.18 4.87 -10.87
CA LEU A 574 -17.69 6.26 -10.78
C LEU A 574 -16.53 6.55 -11.74
N ASP A 575 -15.93 5.51 -12.32
CA ASP A 575 -14.75 5.51 -13.18
C ASP A 575 -15.01 4.50 -14.31
N GLY A 576 -15.76 4.92 -15.33
CA GLY A 576 -16.31 4.01 -16.34
C GLY A 576 -15.28 3.34 -17.24
N ASP A 577 -14.03 3.84 -17.28
CA ASP A 577 -12.96 3.21 -18.04
C ASP A 577 -11.85 2.57 -17.18
N ASN A 578 -12.04 2.59 -15.86
CA ASN A 578 -11.20 1.98 -14.83
C ASN A 578 -9.72 2.34 -14.95
N ASP A 579 -9.44 3.61 -15.21
CA ASP A 579 -8.10 4.15 -15.31
C ASP A 579 -7.55 4.72 -13.98
N GLY A 580 -8.42 4.80 -12.96
CA GLY A 580 -8.13 5.36 -11.65
C GLY A 580 -8.51 6.84 -11.50
N VAL A 581 -9.22 7.43 -12.46
CA VAL A 581 -9.74 8.80 -12.47
C VAL A 581 -11.24 8.76 -12.66
N ILE A 582 -11.99 9.28 -11.68
CA ILE A 582 -13.46 9.29 -11.76
C ILE A 582 -13.97 10.14 -12.93
N ASP A 583 -15.07 9.74 -13.57
CA ASP A 583 -15.65 10.37 -14.78
C ASP A 583 -15.81 11.89 -14.69
N ASP A 584 -16.13 12.42 -13.51
CA ASP A 584 -16.33 13.85 -13.26
C ASP A 584 -15.00 14.65 -13.23
N GLU A 585 -13.87 13.98 -13.00
CA GLU A 585 -12.50 14.52 -12.99
C GLU A 585 -11.70 14.08 -14.22
N ASP A 586 -12.19 13.10 -14.97
CA ASP A 586 -11.55 12.53 -16.14
C ASP A 586 -11.79 13.40 -17.40
N ASN A 587 -10.70 13.80 -18.05
CA ASN A 587 -10.74 14.51 -19.33
C ASN A 587 -10.96 13.57 -20.54
N CYS A 588 -11.00 12.25 -20.32
CA CYS A 588 -11.40 11.21 -21.25
C CYS A 588 -12.23 10.08 -20.60
N PRO A 589 -13.47 10.34 -20.10
CA PRO A 589 -14.30 9.40 -19.29
C PRO A 589 -14.70 8.04 -19.91
N THR A 590 -14.15 7.70 -21.06
CA THR A 590 -14.45 6.45 -21.78
C THR A 590 -13.20 5.83 -22.43
N VAL A 591 -12.03 6.40 -22.19
CA VAL A 591 -10.74 5.99 -22.77
C VAL A 591 -9.64 6.14 -21.73
N ALA A 592 -9.30 5.03 -21.09
CA ALA A 592 -8.35 4.99 -19.99
C ALA A 592 -7.05 5.78 -20.26
N ASN A 593 -6.83 6.81 -19.45
CA ASN A 593 -5.70 7.72 -19.50
C ASN A 593 -5.29 8.20 -18.08
N PRO A 594 -4.71 7.32 -17.24
CA PRO A 594 -4.45 7.62 -15.81
C PRO A 594 -3.54 8.83 -15.54
N ASN A 595 -2.87 9.33 -16.58
CA ASN A 595 -1.97 10.47 -16.53
C ASN A 595 -2.65 11.82 -16.76
N GLN A 596 -3.91 11.83 -17.22
CA GLN A 596 -4.73 13.02 -17.47
C GLN A 596 -3.99 14.10 -18.26
N LEU A 597 -3.17 13.68 -19.23
CA LEU A 597 -2.46 14.64 -20.10
C LEU A 597 -3.48 15.43 -20.93
N ASP A 598 -3.32 16.74 -20.90
CA ASP A 598 -4.09 17.73 -21.67
C ASP A 598 -3.09 18.79 -22.15
N SER A 599 -2.42 18.49 -23.25
CA SER A 599 -1.30 19.28 -23.78
C SER A 599 -1.73 20.70 -24.18
N ASN A 600 -2.99 20.87 -24.60
CA ASN A 600 -3.53 22.16 -25.03
C ASN A 600 -4.38 22.89 -23.97
N ASN A 601 -4.67 22.25 -22.84
CA ASN A 601 -5.47 22.75 -21.71
C ASN A 601 -6.91 23.15 -22.09
N ASP A 602 -7.55 22.42 -22.99
CA ASP A 602 -8.94 22.67 -23.40
C ASP A 602 -9.99 21.86 -22.62
N GLY A 603 -9.53 20.92 -21.79
CA GLY A 603 -10.35 20.06 -20.95
C GLY A 603 -10.76 18.73 -21.60
N VAL A 604 -10.25 18.41 -22.78
CA VAL A 604 -10.27 17.06 -23.38
C VAL A 604 -8.87 16.47 -23.26
N GLY A 605 -8.75 15.21 -22.85
CA GLY A 605 -7.44 14.58 -22.71
C GLY A 605 -6.83 14.14 -24.03
N ASP A 606 -5.50 14.11 -24.07
CA ASP A 606 -4.70 13.70 -25.22
C ASP A 606 -5.10 12.29 -25.71
N ALA A 607 -5.52 11.40 -24.80
CA ALA A 607 -5.88 10.01 -25.12
C ALA A 607 -7.18 9.88 -25.95
N CYS A 608 -8.08 10.83 -25.83
CA CYS A 608 -9.36 10.86 -26.55
C CYS A 608 -9.44 12.03 -27.55
N GLU A 609 -8.35 12.77 -27.73
CA GLU A 609 -8.19 13.81 -28.74
C GLU A 609 -7.49 13.26 -30.01
N THR A 610 -7.60 14.02 -31.12
CA THR A 610 -7.00 13.64 -32.42
C THR A 610 -6.03 14.70 -32.97
N ASP A 611 -5.86 15.78 -32.24
CA ASP A 611 -5.06 16.99 -32.53
C ASP A 611 -4.64 17.56 -31.17
N THR A 612 -3.73 16.85 -30.51
CA THR A 612 -3.40 16.94 -29.07
C THR A 612 -2.96 18.34 -28.64
N ASP A 613 -2.30 19.11 -29.52
CA ASP A 613 -1.88 20.48 -29.22
C ASP A 613 -2.73 21.59 -29.88
N ASN A 614 -3.78 21.18 -30.63
CA ASN A 614 -4.73 22.04 -31.32
C ASN A 614 -4.08 23.06 -32.28
N ASP A 615 -2.96 22.70 -32.91
CA ASP A 615 -2.24 23.55 -33.87
C ASP A 615 -2.85 23.50 -35.29
N GLY A 616 -3.74 22.52 -35.53
CA GLY A 616 -4.44 22.26 -36.77
C GLY A 616 -3.82 21.16 -37.65
N VAL A 617 -2.84 20.42 -37.14
CA VAL A 617 -2.24 19.21 -37.71
C VAL A 617 -2.59 18.03 -36.80
N ILE A 618 -3.28 17.02 -37.34
CA ILE A 618 -3.62 15.83 -36.54
C ILE A 618 -2.35 15.04 -36.16
N ASP A 619 -2.32 14.45 -34.96
CA ASP A 619 -1.14 13.80 -34.37
C ASP A 619 -0.43 12.81 -35.31
N ASP A 620 -1.19 12.02 -36.08
CA ASP A 620 -0.67 11.06 -37.07
C ASP A 620 0.19 11.71 -38.18
N LEU A 621 0.06 13.02 -38.38
CA LEU A 621 0.74 13.82 -39.40
C LEU A 621 1.60 14.93 -38.79
N ASP A 622 1.67 15.01 -37.47
CA ASP A 622 2.36 16.04 -36.72
C ASP A 622 3.77 15.57 -36.32
N ASN A 623 4.80 16.35 -36.64
CA ASN A 623 6.17 16.09 -36.22
C ASN A 623 6.49 16.61 -34.80
N CYS A 624 5.55 17.31 -34.15
CA CYS A 624 5.55 17.64 -32.73
C CYS A 624 4.14 17.51 -32.09
N PRO A 625 3.57 16.29 -31.98
CA PRO A 625 2.16 16.08 -31.58
C PRO A 625 1.70 16.73 -30.26
N ALA A 626 2.63 17.12 -29.39
CA ALA A 626 2.33 17.73 -28.10
C ALA A 626 2.75 19.22 -28.01
N VAL A 627 3.31 19.81 -29.08
CA VAL A 627 3.85 21.17 -29.08
C VAL A 627 3.50 21.91 -30.36
N ALA A 628 2.52 22.82 -30.22
CA ALA A 628 1.91 23.49 -31.36
C ALA A 628 2.92 24.14 -32.32
N ASN A 629 3.02 23.59 -33.52
CA ASN A 629 3.91 24.02 -34.59
C ASN A 629 3.24 23.94 -35.98
N PRO A 630 2.26 24.81 -36.29
CA PRO A 630 1.42 24.69 -37.51
C PRO A 630 2.19 24.77 -38.84
N ASN A 631 3.49 25.11 -38.78
CA ASN A 631 4.39 25.17 -39.92
C ASN A 631 5.14 23.87 -40.19
N GLN A 632 5.18 22.92 -39.24
CA GLN A 632 5.83 21.62 -39.32
C GLN A 632 7.28 21.75 -39.82
N LEU A 633 8.01 22.72 -39.26
CA LEU A 633 9.42 22.92 -39.60
C LEU A 633 10.27 21.81 -38.94
N ASP A 634 11.21 21.28 -39.71
CA ASP A 634 12.14 20.21 -39.37
C ASP A 634 13.43 20.56 -40.13
N THR A 635 14.40 21.14 -39.42
CA THR A 635 15.60 21.76 -40.00
C THR A 635 16.62 20.70 -40.45
N ASP A 636 16.67 19.55 -39.79
CA ASP A 636 17.64 18.50 -40.04
C ASP A 636 17.07 17.24 -40.76
N ASP A 637 15.76 17.26 -41.05
CA ASP A 637 14.98 16.23 -41.74
C ASP A 637 14.97 14.87 -41.00
N ASP A 638 15.04 14.85 -39.67
CA ASP A 638 15.05 13.62 -38.88
C ASP A 638 13.64 13.08 -38.53
N GLY A 639 12.61 13.91 -38.71
CA GLY A 639 11.21 13.60 -38.46
C GLY A 639 10.66 14.10 -37.11
N VAL A 640 11.48 14.77 -36.30
CA VAL A 640 11.08 15.56 -35.13
C VAL A 640 11.03 17.04 -35.55
N GLY A 641 10.02 17.79 -35.13
CA GLY A 641 9.94 19.21 -35.48
C GLY A 641 10.81 20.09 -34.59
N ASP A 642 11.30 21.20 -35.14
CA ASP A 642 12.11 22.21 -34.43
C ASP A 642 11.44 22.72 -33.14
N ALA A 643 10.11 22.63 -33.02
CA ALA A 643 9.37 23.12 -31.85
C ALA A 643 9.49 22.20 -30.62
N CYS A 644 9.76 20.92 -30.83
CA CYS A 644 9.88 19.90 -29.80
C CYS A 644 11.27 19.26 -29.73
N GLU A 645 12.20 19.71 -30.57
CA GLU A 645 13.61 19.37 -30.55
C GLU A 645 14.43 20.36 -29.71
N LEU A 646 15.43 19.86 -28.99
CA LEU A 646 16.30 20.67 -28.10
C LEU A 646 17.72 20.86 -28.64
N ASP A 647 18.07 20.17 -29.72
CA ASP A 647 19.38 20.15 -30.40
C ASP A 647 19.08 20.11 -31.90
N GLY A 648 18.75 21.27 -32.48
CA GLY A 648 18.14 21.40 -33.80
C GLY A 648 19.05 21.07 -34.99
N ASP A 649 20.31 20.72 -34.74
CA ASP A 649 21.23 20.18 -35.75
C ASP A 649 21.90 18.86 -35.38
N ASN A 650 21.50 18.28 -34.24
CA ASN A 650 21.90 16.97 -33.74
C ASN A 650 23.41 16.77 -33.62
N ASP A 651 24.13 17.81 -33.18
CA ASP A 651 25.58 17.78 -32.98
C ASP A 651 26.00 17.32 -31.57
N GLY A 652 25.04 17.23 -30.66
CA GLY A 652 25.22 16.85 -29.26
C GLY A 652 25.32 18.03 -28.28
N VAL A 653 25.06 19.25 -28.73
CA VAL A 653 24.99 20.48 -27.92
C VAL A 653 23.58 21.07 -28.08
N ILE A 654 22.89 21.30 -26.96
CA ILE A 654 21.52 21.86 -27.00
C ILE A 654 21.53 23.31 -27.49
N ASP A 655 20.49 23.75 -28.21
CA ASP A 655 20.40 25.06 -28.87
C ASP A 655 20.78 26.26 -27.97
N ASP A 656 20.39 26.21 -26.69
CA ASP A 656 20.67 27.26 -25.70
C ASP A 656 22.16 27.35 -25.29
N GLU A 657 22.91 26.27 -25.51
CA GLU A 657 24.35 26.14 -25.23
C GLU A 657 25.20 26.08 -26.52
N ASP A 658 24.55 26.04 -27.68
CA ASP A 658 25.18 25.92 -29.00
C ASP A 658 25.49 27.31 -29.61
N ASN A 659 26.74 27.53 -29.97
CA ASN A 659 27.17 28.74 -30.67
C ASN A 659 26.87 28.72 -32.18
N CYS A 660 26.34 27.62 -32.72
CA CYS A 660 25.78 27.45 -34.06
C CYS A 660 24.50 26.58 -34.08
N PRO A 661 23.35 27.03 -33.50
CA PRO A 661 22.13 26.21 -33.27
C PRO A 661 21.43 25.56 -34.47
N THR A 662 21.99 25.64 -35.66
CA THR A 662 21.41 25.11 -36.91
C THR A 662 22.49 24.52 -37.83
N VAL A 663 23.75 24.47 -37.39
CA VAL A 663 24.90 24.01 -38.17
C VAL A 663 25.85 23.21 -37.28
N ALA A 664 25.72 21.88 -37.36
CA ALA A 664 26.41 20.96 -36.47
C ALA A 664 27.92 21.23 -36.34
N ASN A 665 28.36 21.56 -35.13
CA ASN A 665 29.73 21.83 -34.74
C ASN A 665 30.04 21.32 -33.32
N PRO A 666 30.12 19.99 -33.09
CA PRO A 666 30.19 19.39 -31.75
C PRO A 666 31.41 19.81 -30.88
N ASN A 667 32.37 20.50 -31.49
CA ASN A 667 33.56 21.02 -30.84
C ASN A 667 33.40 22.45 -30.30
N GLN A 668 32.30 23.14 -30.66
CA GLN A 668 31.96 24.50 -30.26
C GLN A 668 33.14 25.48 -30.44
N LEU A 669 33.89 25.32 -31.54
CA LEU A 669 35.04 26.17 -31.81
C LEU A 669 34.56 27.60 -32.14
N ASP A 670 35.12 28.57 -31.42
CA ASP A 670 34.89 30.00 -31.58
C ASP A 670 36.25 30.69 -31.45
N SER A 671 36.90 30.90 -32.60
CA SER A 671 38.29 31.35 -32.70
C SER A 671 38.46 32.81 -32.24
N ASN A 672 37.43 33.64 -32.40
CA ASN A 672 37.47 35.06 -32.04
C ASN A 672 36.80 35.40 -30.69
N ASN A 673 36.12 34.43 -30.07
CA ASN A 673 35.38 34.50 -28.80
C ASN A 673 34.26 35.55 -28.79
N ASP A 674 33.56 35.73 -29.91
CA ASP A 674 32.44 36.68 -30.01
C ASP A 674 31.06 36.06 -29.72
N GLY A 675 31.02 34.73 -29.57
CA GLY A 675 29.81 33.96 -29.24
C GLY A 675 29.11 33.35 -30.45
N VAL A 676 29.62 33.54 -31.66
CA VAL A 676 29.20 32.79 -32.87
C VAL A 676 30.27 31.74 -33.16
N GLY A 677 29.88 30.49 -33.41
CA GLY A 677 30.84 29.44 -33.72
C GLY A 677 31.42 29.54 -35.14
N ASP A 678 32.67 29.10 -35.31
CA ASP A 678 33.39 29.10 -36.59
C ASP A 678 32.59 28.42 -37.73
N ALA A 679 31.74 27.43 -37.39
CA ALA A 679 30.97 26.66 -38.37
C ALA A 679 29.82 27.45 -39.02
N CYS A 680 29.28 28.44 -38.31
CA CYS A 680 28.18 29.29 -38.76
C CYS A 680 28.61 30.76 -38.93
N GLU A 681 29.88 31.07 -38.67
CA GLU A 681 30.49 32.36 -38.94
C GLU A 681 31.04 32.46 -40.37
N THR A 682 31.22 33.68 -40.87
CA THR A 682 31.69 33.95 -42.25
C THR A 682 33.01 34.74 -42.30
N ASP A 683 33.52 35.14 -41.15
CA ASP A 683 34.73 35.94 -40.91
C ASP A 683 35.25 35.52 -39.52
N THR A 684 35.83 34.33 -39.47
CA THR A 684 36.15 33.55 -38.26
C THR A 684 37.10 34.31 -37.31
N ASP A 685 37.93 35.22 -37.81
CA ASP A 685 38.88 35.99 -37.01
C ASP A 685 38.54 37.49 -36.87
N ASN A 686 37.44 37.93 -37.48
CA ASN A 686 36.91 39.28 -37.41
C ASN A 686 37.90 40.38 -37.89
N ASP A 687 38.77 40.05 -38.84
CA ASP A 687 39.76 40.98 -39.39
C ASP A 687 39.20 41.86 -40.53
N GLY A 688 38.01 41.51 -41.03
CA GLY A 688 37.29 42.19 -42.11
C GLY A 688 37.46 41.54 -43.49
N VAL A 689 38.10 40.37 -43.57
CA VAL A 689 38.21 39.53 -44.76
C VAL A 689 37.43 38.23 -44.50
N ILE A 690 36.45 37.92 -45.37
CA ILE A 690 35.64 36.70 -45.19
C ILE A 690 36.47 35.43 -45.47
N ASP A 691 36.20 34.37 -44.72
CA ASP A 691 37.00 33.12 -44.71
C ASP A 691 37.28 32.55 -46.12
N ASP A 692 36.29 32.61 -47.01
CA ASP A 692 36.37 32.12 -48.40
C ASP A 692 37.48 32.79 -49.24
N VAL A 693 37.95 33.98 -48.83
CA VAL A 693 38.98 34.74 -49.53
C VAL A 693 40.14 35.17 -48.61
N ASP A 694 40.13 34.69 -47.37
CA ASP A 694 41.16 34.96 -46.37
C ASP A 694 42.31 33.95 -46.49
N ASN A 695 43.54 34.45 -46.60
CA ASN A 695 44.74 33.61 -46.60
C ASN A 695 45.22 33.22 -45.19
N CYS A 696 44.62 33.77 -44.13
CA CYS A 696 44.73 33.30 -42.74
C CYS A 696 43.38 33.33 -42.00
N PRO A 697 42.40 32.47 -42.35
CA PRO A 697 41.01 32.55 -41.83
C PRO A 697 40.82 32.50 -40.31
N ALA A 698 41.86 32.16 -39.54
CA ALA A 698 41.80 32.06 -38.08
C ALA A 698 42.80 33.00 -37.36
N VAL A 699 43.52 33.86 -38.10
CA VAL A 699 44.57 34.72 -37.56
C VAL A 699 44.49 36.11 -38.18
N PRO A 700 44.05 37.13 -37.41
CA PRO A 700 43.70 38.43 -37.99
C PRO A 700 44.83 39.06 -38.78
N ASN A 701 44.65 39.18 -40.09
CA ASN A 701 45.62 39.74 -41.03
C ASN A 701 44.94 40.61 -42.12
N PRO A 702 44.34 41.78 -41.78
CA PRO A 702 43.50 42.56 -42.71
C PRO A 702 44.22 43.06 -43.97
N ASN A 703 45.55 42.96 -44.00
CA ASN A 703 46.41 43.33 -45.11
C ASN A 703 46.68 42.18 -46.08
N GLN A 704 46.34 40.93 -45.72
CA GLN A 704 46.46 39.72 -46.53
C GLN A 704 47.87 39.60 -47.14
N LEU A 705 48.88 39.83 -46.30
CA LEU A 705 50.27 39.75 -46.73
C LEU A 705 50.63 38.27 -46.99
N ASP A 706 51.21 38.02 -48.15
CA ASP A 706 51.62 36.71 -48.67
C ASP A 706 52.88 36.96 -49.52
N SER A 707 54.04 36.84 -48.89
CA SER A 707 55.32 37.27 -49.46
C SER A 707 55.83 36.33 -50.55
N ASP A 708 55.41 35.05 -50.53
CA ASP A 708 55.82 34.03 -51.51
C ASP A 708 54.73 33.69 -52.56
N ASN A 709 53.49 34.14 -52.33
CA ASN A 709 52.29 33.96 -53.14
C ASN A 709 51.81 32.50 -53.26
N ASP A 710 51.96 31.70 -52.20
CA ASP A 710 51.47 30.32 -52.17
C ASP A 710 49.98 30.19 -51.79
N GLY A 711 49.39 31.28 -51.28
CA GLY A 711 47.99 31.36 -50.87
C GLY A 711 47.76 31.19 -49.36
N ILE A 712 48.80 31.05 -48.55
CA ILE A 712 48.80 31.12 -47.09
C ILE A 712 49.40 32.48 -46.71
N GLY A 713 48.85 33.16 -45.71
CA GLY A 713 49.40 34.45 -45.29
C GLY A 713 50.60 34.33 -44.35
N ASP A 714 51.50 35.31 -44.41
CA ASP A 714 52.73 35.34 -43.60
C ASP A 714 52.45 35.20 -42.08
N LEU A 715 51.28 35.66 -41.60
CA LEU A 715 50.94 35.59 -40.17
C LEU A 715 50.54 34.19 -39.68
N CYS A 716 50.13 33.30 -40.59
CA CYS A 716 49.75 31.92 -40.29
C CYS A 716 50.71 30.90 -40.93
N GLU A 717 51.82 31.37 -41.49
CA GLU A 717 52.89 30.56 -42.07
C GLU A 717 54.21 30.69 -41.27
N PRO A 718 54.96 29.59 -41.02
CA PRO A 718 56.24 29.66 -40.31
C PRO A 718 57.46 30.16 -41.12
N ASP A 719 57.35 30.30 -42.44
CA ASP A 719 58.40 30.66 -43.43
C ASP A 719 57.75 31.53 -44.50
N GLY A 720 57.43 32.78 -44.15
CA GLY A 720 56.49 33.62 -44.90
C GLY A 720 56.97 34.04 -46.29
N ASP A 721 58.27 33.95 -46.59
CA ASP A 721 58.82 34.22 -47.92
C ASP A 721 59.24 32.97 -48.71
N GLY A 722 59.00 31.78 -48.14
CA GLY A 722 59.15 30.48 -48.79
C GLY A 722 60.59 30.16 -49.20
N ASP A 723 61.59 30.75 -48.54
CA ASP A 723 62.99 30.63 -48.92
C ASP A 723 63.68 29.38 -48.32
N GLY A 724 63.02 28.74 -47.35
CA GLY A 724 63.48 27.57 -46.63
C GLY A 724 64.14 27.88 -45.28
N VAL A 725 64.05 29.11 -44.78
CA VAL A 725 64.47 29.55 -43.45
C VAL A 725 63.24 30.06 -42.71
N ILE A 726 62.96 29.48 -41.54
CA ILE A 726 61.79 29.90 -40.73
C ILE A 726 61.98 31.35 -40.25
N ASP A 727 60.88 32.12 -40.17
CA ASP A 727 60.89 33.56 -39.86
C ASP A 727 61.71 33.92 -38.61
N ASP A 728 61.64 33.09 -37.57
CA ASP A 728 62.37 33.27 -36.30
C ASP A 728 63.91 33.22 -36.48
N ASP A 729 64.39 32.52 -37.50
CA ASP A 729 65.80 32.35 -37.86
C ASP A 729 66.19 33.17 -39.12
N ASP A 730 65.23 33.87 -39.73
CA ASP A 730 65.41 34.63 -40.97
C ASP A 730 65.82 36.10 -40.69
N ASN A 731 66.92 36.54 -41.28
CA ASN A 731 67.36 37.94 -41.20
C ASN A 731 66.67 38.88 -42.22
N CYS A 732 65.82 38.34 -43.08
CA CYS A 732 64.88 39.01 -43.96
C CYS A 732 63.54 38.23 -44.10
N PRO A 733 62.72 38.10 -43.04
CA PRO A 733 61.51 37.23 -43.01
C PRO A 733 60.40 37.49 -44.03
N ALA A 734 60.55 38.48 -44.90
CA ALA A 734 59.56 38.84 -45.93
C ALA A 734 60.21 38.99 -47.32
N VAL A 735 61.49 38.60 -47.47
CA VAL A 735 62.26 38.77 -48.71
C VAL A 735 63.21 37.60 -48.88
N ALA A 736 62.78 36.64 -49.70
CA ALA A 736 63.50 35.39 -49.91
C ALA A 736 65.00 35.59 -50.15
N ASN A 737 65.79 35.12 -49.19
CA ASN A 737 67.24 35.18 -49.16
C ASN A 737 67.86 33.90 -48.53
N PRO A 738 67.76 32.72 -49.18
CA PRO A 738 68.10 31.42 -48.56
C PRO A 738 69.55 31.26 -48.09
N ASN A 739 70.40 32.24 -48.42
CA ASN A 739 71.81 32.30 -48.06
C ASN A 739 72.07 33.08 -46.77
N GLN A 740 71.08 33.80 -46.24
CA GLN A 740 71.12 34.56 -44.98
C GLN A 740 72.36 35.46 -44.89
N LEU A 741 72.79 36.02 -46.03
CA LEU A 741 73.98 36.88 -46.09
C LEU A 741 73.72 38.17 -45.32
N ASP A 742 74.54 38.43 -44.30
CA ASP A 742 74.60 39.67 -43.53
C ASP A 742 76.06 40.15 -43.54
N SER A 743 76.38 41.03 -44.49
CA SER A 743 77.75 41.49 -44.72
C SER A 743 78.27 42.42 -43.62
N ASN A 744 77.37 43.12 -42.91
CA ASN A 744 77.73 44.11 -41.89
C ASN A 744 77.56 43.59 -40.44
N ASN A 745 76.97 42.39 -40.27
CA ASN A 745 76.63 41.72 -39.01
C ASN A 745 75.73 42.53 -38.09
N ASP A 746 74.75 43.26 -38.63
CA ASP A 746 73.77 44.02 -37.85
C ASP A 746 72.49 43.24 -37.52
N GLY A 747 72.35 42.03 -38.06
CA GLY A 747 71.19 41.15 -37.85
C GLY A 747 70.08 41.33 -38.88
N VAL A 748 70.24 42.22 -39.87
CA VAL A 748 69.36 42.35 -41.03
C VAL A 748 70.10 41.85 -42.27
N GLY A 749 69.46 41.01 -43.07
CA GLY A 749 70.10 40.44 -44.25
C GLY A 749 70.35 41.47 -45.35
N ASP A 750 71.40 41.27 -46.14
CA ASP A 750 71.77 42.11 -47.28
C ASP A 750 70.60 42.27 -48.28
N ALA A 751 69.71 41.27 -48.37
CA ALA A 751 68.57 41.23 -49.28
C ALA A 751 67.44 42.22 -48.92
N CYS A 752 67.27 42.51 -47.62
CA CYS A 752 66.27 43.44 -47.10
C CYS A 752 66.89 44.70 -46.46
N THR A 753 68.23 44.83 -46.55
CA THR A 753 68.95 46.02 -46.11
C THR A 753 68.70 47.18 -47.06
N VAL A 754 68.14 48.28 -46.54
CA VAL A 754 68.00 49.54 -47.29
C VAL A 754 69.22 50.42 -46.98
N VAL A 755 70.25 50.34 -47.82
CA VAL A 755 71.42 51.23 -47.68
C VAL A 755 71.08 52.62 -48.23
N PRO A 756 71.24 53.71 -47.46
CA PRO A 756 71.01 55.05 -47.97
C PRO A 756 72.11 55.46 -48.97
N ASP A 757 71.70 56.19 -50.00
CA ASP A 757 72.56 57.02 -50.84
C ASP A 757 72.12 58.46 -50.58
N THR A 758 72.71 59.06 -49.54
CA THR A 758 72.27 60.33 -48.94
C THR A 758 72.40 61.48 -49.94
N ASP A 759 73.30 61.39 -50.91
CA ASP A 759 73.54 62.44 -51.89
C ASP A 759 73.10 62.11 -53.33
N ASN A 760 72.63 60.88 -53.54
CA ASN A 760 72.11 60.33 -54.80
C ASN A 760 73.11 60.38 -55.97
N ASP A 761 74.39 60.17 -55.69
CA ASP A 761 75.42 60.11 -56.74
C ASP A 761 75.57 58.71 -57.35
N GLY A 762 74.94 57.70 -56.75
CA GLY A 762 74.98 56.31 -57.20
C GLY A 762 76.06 55.47 -56.51
N ILE A 763 76.74 55.98 -55.50
CA ILE A 763 77.59 55.27 -54.56
C ILE A 763 76.89 55.24 -53.19
N LEU A 764 76.76 54.06 -52.58
CA LEU A 764 76.05 53.91 -51.30
C LEU A 764 76.88 54.48 -50.15
N ASP A 765 76.23 55.07 -49.13
CA ASP A 765 76.86 55.81 -48.03
C ASP A 765 77.95 55.03 -47.27
N ASP A 766 77.85 53.71 -47.23
CA ASP A 766 78.77 52.82 -46.52
C ASP A 766 80.09 52.58 -47.28
N VAL A 767 80.10 52.80 -48.59
CA VAL A 767 81.25 52.71 -49.47
C VAL A 767 81.63 54.05 -50.12
N ASP A 768 80.84 55.09 -49.88
CA ASP A 768 81.10 56.46 -50.29
C ASP A 768 82.10 57.13 -49.33
N ASN A 769 83.22 57.64 -49.86
CA ASN A 769 84.17 58.40 -49.07
C ASN A 769 83.69 59.83 -48.73
N CYS A 770 82.61 60.30 -49.36
CA CYS A 770 81.93 61.57 -49.09
C CYS A 770 80.38 61.42 -49.03
N PRO A 771 79.80 60.68 -48.06
CA PRO A 771 78.37 60.28 -47.99
C PRO A 771 77.30 61.38 -47.92
N ALA A 772 77.65 62.63 -48.18
CA ALA A 772 76.72 63.76 -48.17
C ALA A 772 77.01 64.75 -49.31
N VAL A 773 77.95 64.43 -50.20
CA VAL A 773 78.44 65.32 -51.26
C VAL A 773 78.75 64.50 -52.53
N PRO A 774 77.94 64.65 -53.60
CA PRO A 774 78.06 63.78 -54.78
C PRO A 774 79.45 63.77 -55.39
N ASN A 775 80.10 62.61 -55.42
CA ASN A 775 81.44 62.39 -55.96
C ASN A 775 81.62 60.97 -56.55
N THR A 776 80.91 60.71 -57.65
CA THR A 776 81.01 59.46 -58.44
C THR A 776 82.41 58.95 -58.81
N ASP A 777 83.47 59.75 -58.68
CA ASP A 777 84.86 59.34 -58.93
C ASP A 777 85.63 58.86 -57.68
N GLN A 778 85.06 59.04 -56.47
CA GLN A 778 85.60 58.60 -55.18
C GLN A 778 87.05 59.08 -54.92
N LEU A 779 87.40 60.25 -55.46
CA LEU A 779 88.68 60.92 -55.24
C LEU A 779 88.59 61.91 -54.07
N ASP A 780 89.65 61.95 -53.25
CA ASP A 780 89.80 62.80 -52.04
C ASP A 780 89.85 64.32 -52.35
#